data_AF-A0A926Q4Z2-F1
#
_entry.id   AF-A0A926Q4Z2-F1
#
_cell.length_a   1.000
_cell.length_b   1.000
_cell.length_c   1.000
_cell.angle_alpha   90.00
_cell.angle_beta   90.00
_cell.angle_gamma   90.00
#
_symmetry.space_group_name_H-M   'P 1'
#
loop_
_entity.id
_entity.type
_entity.pdbx_description
1 polymer ?
#
loop_
_entity_poly.entity_id
_entity_poly.type
_entity_poly.pdbx_seq_one_letter_code
_entity_poly.pdbx_strand_id
1 'polypeptide(L)'
;MKQKSYLFTLLFLSAGLLSAQKKSLTVDDFDSWMHIEKPQLSENGNYLVYEYKPGKGDGMLVITNTKTKTSDTIARSTDARISGNSSFVAFRIKPQIALRRKAETAKWKKDKLPSDSLGIYVLKTGEVQKYPDMKDFDFPAEGGEWLAYKTVLKTASEKDREKEKKDTVETAKKKDSDTLVVVLNPLRKDSTVFKHVKAYTWASKANKLLLRTEKKDSTTTRSAVVYFDAEAGKTDTLFAKTGTVNKIALGPEGTKLGFLFSEDTTKIKTYRLYKGTKETVSELGRKDIRDIPAKWVPSENGRIYFSENGKRMFFGTAFPETEHPKDTLLNNERATLDVWAWTDKELQPRQKVNLQKDRKKNYLAVYDFETGQALQLADSTVAEITVLDKGDGKFVLGSDGSKYQRASSWTGLRIRDLYSIDLQTGKKTLLVKEQNRMWVGSSQKYAVYYNRKDSIYYSVDLQTNKQVALTKEIDVPFYNERHDTPSEPWPYGVAGWAKDDKAIYVYDRYDIWKLDPKGENKPIRVTKNGRKTKTIYRYLQLDWDEKFIDTEKKALLSSFEEETKKAGYAFADLNRKKSPEVIMAGDYRLNYPRKAKNGEQVFFTKETYNEYPDIWVTTTAMDSPEKLTAANPQQKDYKWGSVSLVEWKNYDDVPLQGLLYKPENFDSGKEYPVVVYFYELSSDDLHQHYIPTPSRSIINKTFYASNDYLVFVPDIVYKEGYPGQSAYDCIVSGVEKLMADYPYVDDSHIALQGQSWGGYQTAYLITRTDIFAAAMAGAPV
;
A
#
# COMPACT_ATOMS: atom_id res chain seq x y z
N MET A 1 25.16 -0.26 91.69
CA MET A 1 25.86 -1.55 91.56
C MET A 1 25.61 -2.07 90.15
N LYS A 2 26.65 -2.17 89.29
CA LYS A 2 26.70 -2.84 87.96
C LYS A 2 25.74 -2.29 86.88
N GLN A 3 25.99 -2.29 85.57
CA GLN A 3 27.12 -2.59 84.68
C GLN A 3 26.75 -2.00 83.30
N LYS A 4 27.76 -1.68 82.48
CA LYS A 4 27.65 -1.28 81.08
C LYS A 4 26.94 -2.33 80.21
N SER A 5 26.26 -1.90 79.14
CA SER A 5 26.53 -2.39 77.77
C SER A 5 25.72 -1.63 76.72
N TYR A 6 26.44 -1.13 75.72
CA TYR A 6 25.92 -0.58 74.48
C TYR A 6 25.31 -1.71 73.63
N LEU A 7 24.11 -1.51 73.08
CA LEU A 7 23.60 -2.35 72.00
C LEU A 7 23.28 -1.46 70.80
N PHE A 8 24.12 -1.58 69.78
CA PHE A 8 23.92 -1.11 68.42
C PHE A 8 22.62 -1.71 67.87
N THR A 9 21.65 -0.89 67.45
CA THR A 9 20.54 -1.35 66.62
C THR A 9 20.75 -0.85 65.20
N LEU A 10 21.11 -1.76 64.29
CA LEU A 10 21.09 -1.55 62.86
C LEU A 10 19.65 -1.20 62.42
N LEU A 11 19.45 0.02 61.90
CA LEU A 11 18.30 0.31 61.04
C LEU A 11 18.62 -0.22 59.64
N PHE A 12 18.10 -1.40 59.31
CA PHE A 12 17.96 -1.83 57.91
C PHE A 12 16.85 -0.98 57.28
N LEU A 13 17.24 -0.02 56.44
CA LEU A 13 16.32 0.67 55.55
C LEU A 13 15.93 -0.31 54.42
N SER A 14 14.86 -1.08 54.62
CA SER A 14 14.18 -1.80 53.54
C SER A 14 13.41 -0.78 52.70
N ALA A 15 14.09 -0.19 51.71
CA ALA A 15 13.43 0.50 50.61
C ALA A 15 12.70 -0.55 49.75
N GLY A 16 11.48 -0.92 50.17
CA GLY A 16 10.58 -1.71 49.35
C GLY A 16 10.23 -0.92 48.09
N LEU A 17 10.60 -1.46 46.93
CA LEU A 17 10.09 -1.01 45.64
C LEU A 17 8.56 -1.23 45.63
N LEU A 18 7.79 -0.20 45.96
CA LEU A 18 6.37 -0.15 45.65
C LEU A 18 6.25 -0.09 44.12
N SER A 19 6.03 -1.25 43.48
CA SER A 19 5.61 -1.29 42.09
C SER A 19 4.19 -0.71 42.02
N ALA A 20 4.01 0.37 41.28
CA ALA A 20 2.68 0.93 41.02
C ALA A 20 1.80 -0.14 40.35
N GLN A 21 0.54 -0.26 40.78
CA GLN A 21 -0.41 -1.18 40.18
C GLN A 21 -0.71 -0.73 38.74
N LYS A 22 -0.62 -1.66 37.78
CA LYS A 22 -0.96 -1.39 36.37
C LYS A 22 -2.42 -0.97 36.24
N LYS A 23 -2.70 0.02 35.38
CA LYS A 23 -4.05 0.53 35.13
C LYS A 23 -4.76 -0.23 34.01
N SER A 24 -6.09 -0.25 34.04
CA SER A 24 -6.89 -0.69 32.89
C SER A 24 -6.86 0.36 31.78
N LEU A 25 -6.95 -0.08 30.54
CA LEU A 25 -7.08 0.82 29.38
C LEU A 25 -8.42 1.55 29.42
N THR A 26 -8.38 2.85 29.11
CA THR A 26 -9.54 3.71 28.92
C THR A 26 -9.55 4.26 27.49
N VAL A 27 -10.70 4.76 27.03
CA VAL A 27 -10.80 5.37 25.69
C VAL A 27 -9.89 6.60 25.55
N ASP A 28 -9.62 7.30 26.66
CA ASP A 28 -8.73 8.46 26.68
C ASP A 28 -7.27 8.10 26.38
N ASP A 29 -6.86 6.85 26.66
CA ASP A 29 -5.49 6.40 26.38
C ASP A 29 -5.23 6.25 24.87
N PHE A 30 -6.27 6.00 24.04
CA PHE A 30 -6.13 5.74 22.60
C PHE A 30 -5.51 6.91 21.84
N ASP A 31 -5.96 8.14 22.15
CA ASP A 31 -5.47 9.35 21.48
C ASP A 31 -3.97 9.56 21.74
N SER A 32 -3.45 9.11 22.88
CA SER A 32 -2.05 9.26 23.27
C SER A 32 -1.15 8.07 22.89
N TRP A 33 -1.72 6.95 22.47
CA TRP A 33 -0.98 5.71 22.27
C TRP A 33 0.02 5.84 21.12
N MET A 34 1.30 5.83 21.45
CA MET A 34 2.39 5.92 20.49
C MET A 34 2.61 4.61 19.72
N HIS A 35 2.86 4.72 18.42
CA HIS A 35 3.22 3.60 17.55
C HIS A 35 4.12 4.03 16.37
N ILE A 36 4.84 3.07 15.80
CA ILE A 36 5.67 3.20 14.60
C ILE A 36 4.78 3.17 13.35
N GLU A 37 5.09 4.04 12.38
CA GLU A 37 4.58 3.99 11.01
C GLU A 37 5.68 4.21 9.96
N LYS A 38 5.39 3.72 8.75
CA LYS A 38 6.21 3.91 7.53
C LYS A 38 7.73 3.68 7.73
N PRO A 39 8.17 2.56 8.32
CA PRO A 39 9.60 2.29 8.43
C PRO A 39 10.25 2.15 7.05
N GLN A 40 11.42 2.76 6.91
CA GLN A 40 12.23 2.81 5.70
C GLN A 40 13.69 2.55 6.05
N LEU A 41 14.37 1.79 5.21
CA LEU A 41 15.80 1.57 5.30
C LEU A 41 16.48 2.33 4.16
N SER A 42 17.59 3.03 4.46
CA SER A 42 18.38 3.70 3.42
C SER A 42 18.89 2.70 2.39
N GLU A 43 19.16 3.13 1.15
CA GLU A 43 19.59 2.22 0.08
C GLU A 43 20.85 1.44 0.47
N ASN A 44 21.76 2.04 1.26
CA ASN A 44 22.97 1.39 1.77
C ASN A 44 22.78 0.63 3.11
N GLY A 45 21.58 0.57 3.68
CA GLY A 45 21.30 -0.16 4.92
C GLY A 45 21.77 0.51 6.22
N ASN A 46 22.42 1.66 6.17
CA ASN A 46 23.04 2.29 7.35
C ASN A 46 22.06 3.09 8.22
N TYR A 47 20.88 3.46 7.71
CA TYR A 47 19.91 4.26 8.44
C TYR A 47 18.50 3.68 8.34
N LEU A 48 17.86 3.51 9.50
CA LEU A 48 16.44 3.22 9.62
C LEU A 48 15.70 4.52 9.96
N VAL A 49 14.68 4.85 9.18
CA VAL A 49 13.84 6.04 9.34
C VAL A 49 12.39 5.61 9.53
N TYR A 50 11.73 6.12 10.56
CA TYR A 50 10.31 5.82 10.81
C TYR A 50 9.58 6.97 11.49
N GLU A 51 8.28 7.07 11.24
CA GLU A 51 7.40 7.99 11.96
C GLU A 51 6.99 7.34 13.28
N TYR A 52 7.07 8.09 14.38
CA TYR A 52 6.66 7.67 15.71
C TYR A 52 5.61 8.64 16.25
N LYS A 53 4.36 8.22 16.32
CA LYS A 53 3.25 9.16 16.54
C LYS A 53 2.16 8.58 17.45
N PRO A 54 1.41 9.44 18.15
CA PRO A 54 0.25 9.02 18.92
C PRO A 54 -0.96 8.79 17.99
N GLY A 55 -2.01 8.12 18.49
CA GLY A 55 -3.30 8.00 17.80
C GLY A 55 -3.83 9.36 17.30
N LYS A 56 -3.68 10.42 18.11
CA LYS A 56 -4.03 11.79 17.77
C LYS A 56 -3.12 12.79 18.47
N GLY A 57 -2.30 13.48 17.69
CA GLY A 57 -1.41 14.51 18.22
C GLY A 57 -0.28 14.83 17.26
N ASP A 58 0.71 15.56 17.78
CA ASP A 58 1.95 15.82 17.09
C ASP A 58 2.91 14.64 17.31
N GLY A 59 3.24 13.91 16.23
CA GLY A 59 4.24 12.85 16.26
C GLY A 59 5.67 13.37 16.05
N MET A 60 6.60 12.46 15.82
CA MET A 60 7.99 12.76 15.48
C MET A 60 8.52 11.82 14.40
N LEU A 61 9.56 12.26 13.70
CA LEU A 61 10.40 11.39 12.88
C LEU A 61 11.55 10.88 13.74
N VAL A 62 11.88 9.60 13.63
CA VAL A 62 13.07 9.00 14.24
C VAL A 62 14.01 8.51 13.14
N ILE A 63 15.28 8.90 13.22
CA ILE A 63 16.33 8.52 12.28
C ILE A 63 17.40 7.79 13.09
N THR A 64 17.55 6.50 12.87
CA THR A 64 18.44 5.63 13.64
C THR A 64 19.56 5.10 12.76
N ASN A 65 20.80 5.29 13.18
CA ASN A 65 21.94 4.64 12.56
C ASN A 65 21.94 3.15 12.95
N THR A 66 21.88 2.25 11.98
CA THR A 66 21.69 0.81 12.22
C THR A 66 22.93 0.14 12.85
N LYS A 67 24.11 0.74 12.70
CA LYS A 67 25.37 0.20 13.26
C LYS A 67 25.64 0.69 14.67
N THR A 68 25.52 1.99 14.90
CA THR A 68 25.81 2.61 16.21
C THR A 68 24.61 2.59 17.15
N LYS A 69 23.40 2.33 16.62
CA LYS A 69 22.12 2.34 17.33
C LYS A 69 21.76 3.70 17.95
N THR A 70 22.41 4.77 17.50
CA THR A 70 22.08 6.14 17.91
C THR A 70 20.92 6.67 17.07
N SER A 71 20.00 7.38 17.72
CA SER A 71 18.81 7.94 17.07
C SER A 71 18.73 9.46 17.26
N ASP A 72 18.36 10.15 16.19
CA ASP A 72 17.89 11.53 16.22
C ASP A 72 16.38 11.59 16.07
N THR A 73 15.77 12.60 16.68
CA THR A 73 14.31 12.80 16.63
C THR A 73 13.95 14.21 16.17
N ILE A 74 12.88 14.32 15.38
CA ILE A 74 12.43 15.59 14.82
C ILE A 74 10.92 15.71 14.98
N ALA A 75 10.48 16.61 15.86
CA ALA A 75 9.08 16.80 16.19
C ALA A 75 8.23 17.30 15.01
N ARG A 76 6.97 16.86 14.96
CA ARG A 76 5.92 17.21 13.98
C ARG A 76 6.24 16.80 12.55
N SER A 77 7.14 15.84 12.37
CA SER A 77 7.62 15.40 11.07
C SER A 77 6.81 14.21 10.53
N THR A 78 6.48 14.25 9.25
CA THR A 78 5.73 13.22 8.51
C THR A 78 6.20 13.18 7.06
N ASP A 79 5.79 12.16 6.31
CA ASP A 79 6.08 11.99 4.88
C ASP A 79 7.58 11.99 4.59
N ALA A 80 8.36 11.39 5.50
CA ALA A 80 9.80 11.27 5.34
C ALA A 80 10.15 10.37 4.16
N ARG A 81 11.15 10.77 3.38
CA ARG A 81 11.74 9.99 2.29
C ARG A 81 13.25 10.15 2.32
N ILE A 82 13.98 9.05 2.21
CA ILE A 82 15.45 9.01 2.12
C ILE A 82 15.85 9.28 0.67
N SER A 83 16.89 10.09 0.44
CA SER A 83 17.44 10.28 -0.91
C SER A 83 18.01 8.97 -1.47
N GLY A 84 17.96 8.75 -2.78
CA GLY A 84 18.44 7.50 -3.40
C GLY A 84 19.88 7.18 -3.02
N ASN A 85 20.78 8.16 -3.10
CA ASN A 85 22.17 8.01 -2.66
C ASN A 85 22.40 7.93 -1.13
N SER A 86 21.34 7.89 -0.31
CA SER A 86 21.42 7.82 1.16
C SER A 86 22.22 8.96 1.80
N SER A 87 22.10 10.19 1.28
CA SER A 87 22.82 11.39 1.77
C SER A 87 21.98 12.28 2.68
N PHE A 88 20.67 12.34 2.47
CA PHE A 88 19.76 13.11 3.32
C PHE A 88 18.37 12.47 3.45
N VAL A 89 17.60 12.93 4.43
CA VAL A 89 16.18 12.60 4.61
C VAL A 89 15.38 13.89 4.49
N ALA A 90 14.44 13.95 3.55
CA ALA A 90 13.52 15.08 3.41
C ALA A 90 12.13 14.70 3.95
N PHE A 91 11.51 15.61 4.69
CA PHE A 91 10.25 15.36 5.40
C PHE A 91 9.44 16.64 5.54
N ARG A 92 8.15 16.47 5.80
CA ARG A 92 7.19 17.56 6.03
C ARG A 92 7.08 17.82 7.53
N ILE A 93 7.27 19.06 7.96
CA ILE A 93 7.03 19.51 9.33
C ILE A 93 5.66 20.17 9.38
N LYS A 94 4.71 19.58 10.11
CA LYS A 94 3.36 20.12 10.30
C LYS A 94 3.36 21.26 11.33
N PRO A 95 2.52 22.29 11.16
CA PRO A 95 2.18 23.20 12.25
C PRO A 95 1.67 22.42 13.46
N GLN A 96 1.88 22.95 14.67
CA GLN A 96 1.34 22.36 15.89
C GLN A 96 -0.17 22.11 15.73
N ILE A 97 -0.63 20.91 16.12
CA ILE A 97 -2.03 20.53 15.97
C ILE A 97 -2.98 21.50 16.68
N ALA A 98 -2.59 22.04 17.84
CA ALA A 98 -3.36 23.03 18.59
C ALA A 98 -3.57 24.33 17.79
N LEU A 99 -2.51 24.84 17.12
CA LEU A 99 -2.59 26.03 16.28
C LEU A 99 -3.46 25.77 15.04
N ARG A 100 -3.30 24.60 14.41
CA ARG A 100 -4.10 24.23 13.24
C ARG A 100 -5.58 24.13 13.59
N ARG A 101 -5.93 23.46 14.70
CA ARG A 101 -7.31 23.40 15.21
C ARG A 101 -7.87 24.78 15.49
N LYS A 102 -7.11 25.64 16.20
CA LYS A 102 -7.53 27.02 16.48
C LYS A 102 -7.84 27.78 15.18
N ALA A 103 -6.98 27.67 14.17
CA ALA A 103 -7.16 28.35 12.89
C ALA A 103 -8.38 27.82 12.10
N GLU A 104 -8.58 26.49 12.09
CA GLU A 104 -9.72 25.82 11.44
C GLU A 104 -11.05 26.16 12.12
N THR A 105 -11.13 26.04 13.46
CA THR A 105 -12.33 26.37 14.24
C THR A 105 -12.68 27.85 14.14
N ALA A 106 -11.68 28.74 14.14
CA ALA A 106 -11.87 30.17 13.93
C ALA A 106 -12.08 30.56 12.45
N LYS A 107 -12.13 29.60 11.53
CA LYS A 107 -12.35 29.79 10.09
C LYS A 107 -11.43 30.87 9.48
N TRP A 108 -10.16 30.85 9.85
CA TRP A 108 -9.17 31.79 9.32
C TRP A 108 -9.12 31.74 7.79
N LYS A 109 -8.88 32.91 7.17
CA LYS A 109 -8.70 32.99 5.71
C LYS A 109 -7.52 32.11 5.28
N LYS A 110 -7.59 31.53 4.08
CA LYS A 110 -6.63 30.54 3.55
C LYS A 110 -5.17 31.02 3.59
N ASP A 111 -4.94 32.31 3.37
CA ASP A 111 -3.64 32.99 3.41
C ASP A 111 -3.08 33.14 4.83
N LYS A 112 -3.93 33.09 5.85
CA LYS A 112 -3.55 33.14 7.27
C LYS A 112 -3.44 31.76 7.92
N LEU A 113 -3.82 30.70 7.22
CA LEU A 113 -3.69 29.35 7.75
C LEU A 113 -2.22 28.98 7.95
N PRO A 114 -1.87 28.33 9.08
CA PRO A 114 -0.53 27.77 9.27
C PRO A 114 -0.17 26.84 8.12
N SER A 115 1.04 27.01 7.58
CA SER A 115 1.57 26.25 6.46
C SER A 115 2.59 25.21 6.92
N ASP A 116 2.68 24.12 6.18
CA ASP A 116 3.71 23.12 6.40
C ASP A 116 5.09 23.69 6.04
N SER A 117 6.13 23.16 6.66
CA SER A 117 7.53 23.46 6.35
C SER A 117 8.23 22.22 5.81
N LEU A 118 9.25 22.40 4.98
CA LEU A 118 10.18 21.35 4.60
C LEU A 118 11.25 21.23 5.69
N GLY A 119 11.52 20.01 6.12
CA GLY A 119 12.72 19.67 6.87
C GLY A 119 13.64 18.78 6.03
N ILE A 120 14.95 18.99 6.15
CA ILE A 120 15.98 18.15 5.55
C ILE A 120 16.98 17.80 6.63
N TYR A 121 17.22 16.52 6.84
CA TYR A 121 18.24 16.00 7.75
C TYR A 121 19.41 15.46 6.92
N VAL A 122 20.60 16.03 7.07
CA VAL A 122 21.81 15.58 6.36
C VAL A 122 22.44 14.42 7.13
N LEU A 123 22.41 13.22 6.55
CA LEU A 123 22.74 11.97 7.26
C LEU A 123 24.19 11.92 7.76
N LYS A 124 25.13 12.54 7.05
CA LYS A 124 26.55 12.54 7.42
C LYS A 124 26.86 13.44 8.62
N THR A 125 26.12 14.54 8.79
CA THR A 125 26.44 15.59 9.79
C THR A 125 25.43 15.69 10.92
N GLY A 126 24.23 15.14 10.74
CA GLY A 126 23.11 15.34 11.66
C GLY A 126 22.46 16.73 11.56
N GLU A 127 22.86 17.57 10.60
CA GLU A 127 22.31 18.92 10.43
C GLU A 127 20.85 18.87 9.98
N VAL A 128 19.97 19.61 10.66
CA VAL A 128 18.56 19.80 10.26
C VAL A 128 18.36 21.19 9.67
N GLN A 129 18.03 21.23 8.38
CA GLN A 129 17.65 22.44 7.66
C GLN A 129 16.12 22.55 7.56
N LYS A 130 15.57 23.76 7.71
CA LYS A 130 14.12 24.00 7.71
C LYS A 130 13.74 25.16 6.78
N TYR A 131 12.77 24.92 5.90
CA TYR A 131 12.28 25.90 4.93
C TYR A 131 10.76 26.09 5.08
N PRO A 132 10.28 27.31 5.40
CA PRO A 132 8.87 27.56 5.65
C PRO A 132 8.01 27.56 4.38
N ASP A 133 6.68 27.51 4.58
CA ASP A 133 5.66 27.70 3.53
C ASP A 133 5.72 26.70 2.35
N MET A 134 6.25 25.50 2.60
CA MET A 134 6.34 24.44 1.61
C MET A 134 4.95 23.87 1.28
N LYS A 135 4.68 23.71 -0.02
CA LYS A 135 3.48 23.05 -0.55
C LYS A 135 3.73 21.58 -0.84
N ASP A 136 4.79 21.32 -1.61
CA ASP A 136 5.26 19.98 -1.96
C ASP A 136 6.79 20.00 -2.13
N PHE A 137 7.39 18.81 -2.11
CA PHE A 137 8.79 18.60 -2.41
C PHE A 137 8.96 17.28 -3.17
N ASP A 138 10.01 17.17 -3.98
CA ASP A 138 10.38 15.94 -4.66
C ASP A 138 11.88 15.94 -5.03
N PHE A 139 12.41 14.76 -5.28
CA PHE A 139 13.81 14.54 -5.67
C PHE A 139 13.93 13.27 -6.53
N PRO A 140 15.05 13.08 -7.27
CA PRO A 140 15.28 11.87 -8.05
C PRO A 140 15.18 10.60 -7.19
N ALA A 141 14.45 9.60 -7.68
CA ALA A 141 14.20 8.36 -6.93
C ALA A 141 15.47 7.54 -6.68
N GLU A 142 16.37 7.51 -7.67
CA GLU A 142 17.65 6.77 -7.64
C GLU A 142 18.85 7.73 -7.71
N GLY A 143 18.60 9.02 -7.97
CA GLY A 143 19.62 10.05 -8.14
C GLY A 143 20.11 10.70 -6.83
N GLY A 144 20.83 11.81 -7.01
CA GLY A 144 21.86 12.30 -6.09
C GLY A 144 21.41 13.28 -5.00
N GLU A 145 22.19 14.34 -4.83
CA GLU A 145 22.17 15.24 -3.67
C GLU A 145 21.24 16.45 -3.87
N TRP A 146 20.26 16.36 -4.76
CA TRP A 146 19.40 17.50 -5.13
C TRP A 146 17.94 17.22 -4.82
N LEU A 147 17.21 18.27 -4.45
CA LEU A 147 15.76 18.25 -4.30
C LEU A 147 15.15 19.55 -4.83
N ALA A 148 13.86 19.48 -5.14
CA ALA A 148 13.04 20.63 -5.47
C ALA A 148 11.90 20.73 -4.48
N TYR A 149 11.54 21.94 -4.08
CA TYR A 149 10.33 22.17 -3.31
C TYR A 149 9.59 23.41 -3.79
N LYS A 150 8.27 23.34 -3.70
CA LYS A 150 7.36 24.40 -4.12
C LYS A 150 6.96 25.26 -2.93
N THR A 151 7.07 26.57 -3.09
CA THR A 151 6.70 27.56 -2.07
C THR A 151 6.02 28.77 -2.72
N VAL A 152 5.62 29.76 -1.91
CA VAL A 152 4.99 31.01 -2.37
C VAL A 152 5.85 32.20 -1.96
N LEU A 153 5.99 33.18 -2.85
CA LEU A 153 6.63 34.43 -2.50
C LEU A 153 5.72 35.22 -1.55
N LYS A 154 6.06 35.28 -0.26
CA LYS A 154 5.48 36.27 0.66
C LYS A 154 6.17 37.58 0.37
N THR A 155 5.45 38.53 -0.22
CA THR A 155 5.93 39.92 -0.26
C THR A 155 6.10 40.38 1.18
N ALA A 156 7.26 40.96 1.50
CA ALA A 156 7.56 41.46 2.84
C ALA A 156 6.38 42.31 3.34
N SER A 157 5.96 42.06 4.59
CA SER A 157 4.90 42.79 5.24
C SER A 157 5.15 44.30 5.16
N GLU A 158 4.07 45.08 5.04
CA GLU A 158 4.00 46.54 4.91
C GLU A 158 4.80 47.37 5.94
N LYS A 159 5.53 46.79 6.89
CA LYS A 159 6.36 47.51 7.86
C LYS A 159 7.64 48.12 7.28
N ASP A 160 8.12 47.67 6.11
CA ASP A 160 9.35 48.21 5.49
C ASP A 160 9.08 49.26 4.40
N ARG A 161 7.84 49.75 4.26
CA ARG A 161 7.46 50.78 3.26
C ARG A 161 6.74 52.00 3.82
N GLU A 162 6.82 52.26 5.12
CA GLU A 162 6.51 53.60 5.66
C GLU A 162 7.72 54.52 5.50
N LYS A 163 8.03 54.86 4.25
CA LYS A 163 8.75 56.07 3.82
C LYS A 163 8.83 56.04 2.30
N GLU A 164 7.71 56.27 1.63
CA GLU A 164 7.58 57.27 0.55
C GLU A 164 6.23 57.16 -0.18
N LYS A 165 5.52 58.29 -0.08
CA LYS A 165 4.56 58.89 -1.02
C LYS A 165 3.11 58.37 -1.12
N LYS A 166 2.26 59.36 -0.85
CA LYS A 166 0.81 59.49 -1.05
C LYS A 166 0.42 59.52 -2.55
N ASP A 167 -0.87 59.25 -2.73
CA ASP A 167 -1.74 59.60 -3.85
C ASP A 167 -1.65 58.75 -5.12
N THR A 168 -2.45 57.67 -5.16
CA THR A 168 -3.50 57.47 -6.17
C THR A 168 -4.35 56.24 -5.83
N VAL A 169 -5.67 56.39 -5.90
CA VAL A 169 -6.65 55.31 -5.75
C VAL A 169 -6.70 54.53 -7.07
N GLU A 170 -5.98 53.41 -7.15
CA GLU A 170 -6.27 52.35 -8.11
C GLU A 170 -6.73 51.10 -7.37
N THR A 171 -7.80 50.50 -7.86
CA THR A 171 -8.37 49.23 -7.41
C THR A 171 -7.31 48.13 -7.43
N ALA A 172 -6.78 47.83 -6.25
CA ALA A 172 -5.81 46.76 -6.04
C ALA A 172 -6.43 45.39 -6.43
N LYS A 173 -6.17 44.95 -7.65
CA LYS A 173 -6.31 43.55 -8.05
C LYS A 173 -5.55 42.68 -7.04
N LYS A 174 -6.20 41.62 -6.53
CA LYS A 174 -5.56 40.52 -5.81
C LYS A 174 -4.27 40.12 -6.54
N LYS A 175 -3.10 40.44 -5.97
CA LYS A 175 -1.83 39.89 -6.46
C LYS A 175 -1.88 38.38 -6.18
N ASP A 176 -1.97 37.59 -7.24
CA ASP A 176 -1.73 36.15 -7.17
C ASP A 176 -0.36 35.93 -6.50
N SER A 177 -0.31 35.14 -5.43
CA SER A 177 0.97 34.77 -4.83
C SER A 177 1.77 34.00 -5.87
N ASP A 178 2.87 34.57 -6.35
CA ASP A 178 3.71 33.91 -7.33
C ASP A 178 4.26 32.61 -6.74
N THR A 179 3.96 31.51 -7.42
CA THR A 179 4.41 30.18 -7.03
C THR A 179 5.87 30.02 -7.46
N LEU A 180 6.70 29.58 -6.53
CA LEU A 180 8.13 29.36 -6.73
C LEU A 180 8.44 27.88 -6.62
N VAL A 181 9.44 27.43 -7.37
CA VAL A 181 10.14 26.16 -7.09
C VAL A 181 11.60 26.50 -6.80
N VAL A 182 12.08 26.05 -5.65
CA VAL A 182 13.48 26.14 -5.25
C VAL A 182 14.11 24.79 -5.47
N VAL A 183 15.18 24.75 -6.26
CA VAL A 183 16.03 23.57 -6.45
C VAL A 183 17.28 23.77 -5.61
N LEU A 184 17.59 22.81 -4.73
CA LEU A 184 18.57 22.95 -3.64
C LEU A 184 19.43 21.68 -3.55
N ASN A 185 20.74 21.85 -3.35
CA ASN A 185 21.59 20.79 -2.79
C ASN A 185 21.79 21.07 -1.30
N PRO A 186 21.28 20.22 -0.39
CA PRO A 186 21.37 20.47 1.04
C PRO A 186 22.79 20.29 1.60
N LEU A 187 23.68 19.57 0.90
CA LEU A 187 25.06 19.35 1.32
C LEU A 187 25.95 20.54 0.94
N ARG A 188 25.80 21.05 -0.29
CA ARG A 188 26.53 22.23 -0.82
C ARG A 188 25.91 23.57 -0.41
N LYS A 189 24.64 23.57 0.00
CA LYS A 189 23.85 24.77 0.34
C LYS A 189 23.70 25.76 -0.81
N ASP A 190 23.78 25.29 -2.05
CA ASP A 190 23.47 26.07 -3.23
C ASP A 190 21.99 25.95 -3.61
N SER A 191 21.46 26.94 -4.31
CA SER A 191 20.08 26.87 -4.77
C SER A 191 19.82 27.72 -6.01
N THR A 192 18.81 27.31 -6.76
CA THR A 192 18.26 28.03 -7.92
C THR A 192 16.76 28.17 -7.75
N VAL A 193 16.21 29.35 -8.06
CA VAL A 193 14.79 29.66 -7.87
C VAL A 193 14.10 29.90 -9.21
N PHE A 194 13.03 29.16 -9.46
CA PHE A 194 12.16 29.31 -10.63
C PHE A 194 10.82 29.95 -10.23
N LYS A 195 10.38 30.95 -10.99
CA LYS A 195 9.12 31.68 -10.76
C LYS A 195 7.99 31.17 -11.66
N HIS A 196 6.76 31.37 -11.22
CA HIS A 196 5.53 31.02 -11.93
C HIS A 196 5.42 29.53 -12.32
N VAL A 197 6.00 28.64 -11.50
CA VAL A 197 6.01 27.21 -11.77
C VAL A 197 4.67 26.60 -11.36
N LYS A 198 4.02 25.91 -12.30
CA LYS A 198 2.77 25.17 -12.05
C LYS A 198 3.02 23.73 -11.67
N ALA A 199 3.99 23.08 -12.32
CA ALA A 199 4.39 21.70 -12.08
C ALA A 199 5.87 21.51 -12.38
N TYR A 200 6.50 20.52 -11.75
CA TYR A 200 7.86 20.08 -12.01
C TYR A 200 7.93 18.55 -11.90
N THR A 201 8.92 17.93 -12.55
CA THR A 201 9.20 16.49 -12.45
C THR A 201 10.69 16.24 -12.60
N TRP A 202 11.22 15.33 -11.79
CA TRP A 202 12.61 14.87 -11.89
C TRP A 202 12.75 13.72 -12.88
N ALA A 203 13.94 13.61 -13.47
CA ALA A 203 14.42 12.35 -14.01
C ALA A 203 14.70 11.39 -12.84
N SER A 204 14.33 10.11 -12.94
CA SER A 204 14.45 9.19 -11.81
C SER A 204 15.90 8.86 -11.45
N LYS A 205 16.80 8.82 -12.44
CA LYS A 205 18.21 8.41 -12.30
C LYS A 205 19.21 9.56 -12.45
N ALA A 206 18.73 10.79 -12.66
CA ALA A 206 19.60 11.94 -12.91
C ALA A 206 19.11 13.21 -12.23
N ASN A 207 20.03 14.11 -11.87
CA ASN A 207 19.76 15.41 -11.23
C ASN A 207 19.30 16.45 -12.27
N LYS A 208 18.29 16.08 -13.06
CA LYS A 208 17.71 16.88 -14.15
C LYS A 208 16.22 17.06 -13.89
N LEU A 209 15.75 18.29 -14.05
CA LEU A 209 14.39 18.69 -13.72
C LEU A 209 13.71 19.32 -14.93
N LEU A 210 12.46 18.93 -15.16
CA LEU A 210 11.58 19.57 -16.13
C LEU A 210 10.51 20.38 -15.39
N LEU A 211 10.32 21.64 -15.77
CA LEU A 211 9.36 22.55 -15.15
C LEU A 211 8.38 23.07 -16.19
N ARG A 212 7.11 23.19 -15.78
CA ARG A 212 6.07 23.94 -16.51
C ARG A 212 5.87 25.28 -15.83
N THR A 213 6.14 26.36 -16.55
CA THR A 213 5.88 27.74 -16.10
C THR A 213 4.71 28.34 -16.87
N GLU A 214 3.91 29.18 -16.20
CA GLU A 214 2.78 29.88 -16.81
C GLU A 214 2.74 31.34 -16.35
N LYS A 215 2.78 32.26 -17.31
CA LYS A 215 2.51 33.69 -17.08
C LYS A 215 1.15 34.03 -17.70
N LYS A 216 0.27 34.61 -16.89
CA LYS A 216 -1.02 35.13 -17.36
C LYS A 216 -0.90 36.63 -17.57
N ASP A 217 -1.21 37.07 -18.78
CA ASP A 217 -1.54 38.47 -19.07
C ASP A 217 -3.07 38.57 -19.23
N SER A 218 -3.65 39.77 -19.13
CA SER A 218 -5.08 40.06 -18.94
C SER A 218 -6.09 39.15 -19.67
N THR A 219 -5.74 38.63 -20.86
CA THR A 219 -6.55 37.70 -21.65
C THR A 219 -5.81 36.45 -22.16
N THR A 220 -4.50 36.34 -21.98
CA THR A 220 -3.68 35.25 -22.58
C THR A 220 -2.82 34.53 -21.54
N THR A 221 -2.68 33.22 -21.70
CA THR A 221 -1.75 32.40 -20.89
C THR A 221 -0.57 32.04 -21.76
N ARG A 222 0.64 32.44 -21.37
CA ARG A 222 1.89 32.01 -22.00
C ARG A 222 2.52 30.92 -21.15
N SER A 223 2.64 29.73 -21.73
CA SER A 223 3.24 28.56 -21.07
C SER A 223 4.64 28.30 -21.61
N ALA A 224 5.54 27.84 -20.75
CA ALA A 224 6.85 27.36 -21.16
C ALA A 224 7.25 26.07 -20.46
N VAL A 225 8.00 25.23 -21.17
CA VAL A 225 8.69 24.05 -20.64
C VAL A 225 10.16 24.40 -20.48
N VAL A 226 10.64 24.32 -19.25
CA VAL A 226 12.00 24.69 -18.86
C VAL A 226 12.71 23.43 -18.38
N TYR A 227 13.91 23.21 -18.87
CA TYR A 227 14.81 22.15 -18.45
C TYR A 227 15.91 22.73 -17.58
N PHE A 228 16.20 22.06 -16.47
CA PHE A 228 17.27 22.44 -15.56
C PHE A 228 18.18 21.25 -15.28
N ASP A 229 19.46 21.42 -15.57
CA ASP A 229 20.52 20.51 -15.14
C ASP A 229 21.10 21.04 -13.82
N ALA A 230 20.80 20.36 -12.71
CA ALA A 230 21.14 20.84 -11.38
C ALA A 230 22.64 20.76 -11.11
N GLU A 231 23.32 19.73 -11.63
CA GLU A 231 24.78 19.61 -11.49
C GLU A 231 25.51 20.68 -12.28
N ALA A 232 25.11 20.91 -13.53
CA ALA A 232 25.73 21.92 -14.38
C ALA A 232 25.28 23.35 -14.03
N GLY A 233 24.22 23.52 -13.24
CA GLY A 233 23.60 24.82 -12.97
C GLY A 233 23.03 25.50 -14.22
N LYS A 234 22.71 24.74 -15.27
CA LYS A 234 22.28 25.27 -16.58
C LYS A 234 20.78 25.15 -16.77
N THR A 235 20.17 26.22 -17.29
CA THR A 235 18.74 26.30 -17.58
C THR A 235 18.53 26.52 -19.07
N ASP A 236 17.61 25.76 -19.66
CA ASP A 236 17.25 25.85 -21.07
C ASP A 236 15.72 25.95 -21.21
N THR A 237 15.21 26.89 -21.99
CA THR A 237 13.78 26.96 -22.31
C THR A 237 13.53 26.15 -23.58
N LEU A 238 12.93 24.97 -23.42
CA LEU A 238 12.76 24.02 -24.52
C LEU A 238 11.51 24.29 -25.37
N PHE A 239 10.51 24.95 -24.79
CA PHE A 239 9.27 25.30 -25.46
C PHE A 239 8.67 26.54 -24.80
N ALA A 240 8.16 27.49 -25.59
CA ALA A 240 7.41 28.64 -25.09
C ALA A 240 6.40 29.13 -26.13
N LYS A 241 5.10 29.03 -25.82
CA LYS A 241 4.00 29.48 -26.69
C LYS A 241 2.81 30.00 -25.88
N THR A 242 1.95 30.79 -26.52
CA THR A 242 0.63 31.13 -25.99
C THR A 242 -0.26 29.90 -26.02
N GLY A 243 -0.82 29.51 -24.88
CA GLY A 243 -1.56 28.27 -24.70
C GLY A 243 -1.30 27.64 -23.33
N THR A 244 -1.79 26.42 -23.15
CA THR A 244 -1.66 25.65 -21.91
C THR A 244 -0.79 24.41 -22.15
N VAL A 245 0.33 24.32 -21.43
CA VAL A 245 1.10 23.06 -21.32
C VAL A 245 0.48 22.21 -20.21
N ASN A 246 0.42 20.89 -20.34
CA ASN A 246 -0.02 19.99 -19.29
C ASN A 246 0.78 18.66 -19.32
N LYS A 247 0.71 17.86 -18.25
CA LYS A 247 1.31 16.51 -18.17
C LYS A 247 2.77 16.41 -18.63
N ILE A 248 3.66 17.23 -18.06
CA ILE A 248 5.09 17.10 -18.33
C ILE A 248 5.65 15.78 -17.78
N ALA A 249 6.59 15.16 -18.50
CA ALA A 249 7.32 13.97 -18.10
C ALA A 249 8.76 14.04 -18.62
N LEU A 250 9.69 13.52 -17.83
CA LEU A 250 11.10 13.45 -18.14
C LEU A 250 11.56 11.99 -18.01
N GLY A 251 12.30 11.49 -19.00
CA GLY A 251 12.81 10.12 -18.99
C GLY A 251 13.84 9.88 -17.88
N PRO A 252 14.15 8.61 -17.53
CA PRO A 252 14.98 8.25 -16.38
C PRO A 252 16.34 8.97 -16.33
N GLU A 253 17.01 9.13 -17.47
CA GLU A 253 18.32 9.79 -17.61
C GLU A 253 18.23 11.32 -17.85
N GLY A 254 17.01 11.84 -17.95
CA GLY A 254 16.74 13.24 -18.26
C GLY A 254 17.18 13.68 -19.65
N THR A 255 17.22 12.77 -20.62
CA THR A 255 17.59 13.05 -22.02
C THR A 255 16.39 13.16 -22.95
N LYS A 256 15.30 12.44 -22.65
CA LYS A 256 14.05 12.40 -23.41
C LYS A 256 12.92 13.00 -22.58
N LEU A 257 11.97 13.67 -23.23
CA LEU A 257 10.85 14.34 -22.57
C LEU A 257 9.56 14.22 -23.36
N GLY A 258 8.44 14.43 -22.67
CA GLY A 258 7.14 14.58 -23.29
C GLY A 258 6.19 15.46 -22.50
N PHE A 259 5.27 16.11 -23.19
CA PHE A 259 4.24 16.94 -22.57
C PHE A 259 3.04 17.13 -23.50
N LEU A 260 1.92 17.56 -22.95
CA LEU A 260 0.75 17.98 -23.71
C LEU A 260 0.74 19.49 -23.88
N PHE A 261 0.26 19.97 -25.03
CA PHE A 261 0.06 21.39 -25.29
C PHE A 261 -1.25 21.65 -26.03
N SER A 262 -1.93 22.74 -25.70
CA SER A 262 -3.14 23.21 -26.37
C SER A 262 -3.14 24.72 -26.51
N GLU A 263 -3.48 25.22 -27.70
CA GLU A 263 -3.69 26.65 -27.99
C GLU A 263 -5.13 27.07 -27.69
N ASP A 264 -6.00 26.12 -27.33
CA ASP A 264 -7.42 26.36 -27.13
C ASP A 264 -7.68 27.23 -25.89
N THR A 265 -8.54 28.23 -26.05
CA THR A 265 -8.98 29.14 -24.99
C THR A 265 -10.28 28.68 -24.32
N THR A 266 -10.95 27.68 -24.89
CA THR A 266 -12.20 27.09 -24.39
C THR A 266 -11.99 26.33 -23.07
N LYS A 267 -13.10 26.03 -22.37
CA LYS A 267 -13.06 25.27 -21.12
C LYS A 267 -12.56 23.84 -21.37
N ILE A 268 -13.10 23.19 -22.40
CA ILE A 268 -12.65 21.90 -22.90
C ILE A 268 -11.57 22.14 -23.94
N LYS A 269 -10.39 21.59 -23.71
CA LYS A 269 -9.20 21.80 -24.57
C LYS A 269 -8.86 20.52 -25.32
N THR A 270 -8.52 20.67 -26.58
CA THR A 270 -7.91 19.61 -27.39
C THR A 270 -6.40 19.72 -27.24
N TYR A 271 -5.78 18.67 -26.71
CA TYR A 271 -4.34 18.63 -26.52
C TYR A 271 -3.64 17.89 -27.65
N ARG A 272 -2.41 18.32 -27.93
CA ARG A 272 -1.46 17.63 -28.81
C ARG A 272 -0.28 17.18 -27.98
N LEU A 273 0.31 16.04 -28.35
CA LEU A 273 1.48 15.49 -27.68
C LEU A 273 2.74 16.10 -28.29
N TYR A 274 3.63 16.60 -27.46
CA TYR A 274 4.97 17.02 -27.81
C TYR A 274 5.97 16.05 -27.20
N LYS A 275 7.00 15.70 -27.95
CA LYS A 275 8.07 14.79 -27.56
C LYS A 275 9.42 15.33 -28.03
N GLY A 276 10.50 14.86 -27.43
CA GLY A 276 11.83 15.23 -27.90
C GLY A 276 12.93 15.01 -26.88
N THR A 277 14.04 15.70 -27.12
CA THR A 277 15.20 15.81 -26.23
C THR A 277 15.36 17.26 -25.76
N LYS A 278 16.46 17.54 -25.06
CA LYS A 278 16.86 18.90 -24.70
C LYS A 278 17.13 19.76 -25.94
N GLU A 279 17.65 19.17 -27.01
CA GLU A 279 18.06 19.88 -28.22
C GLU A 279 16.90 20.10 -29.19
N THR A 280 15.96 19.16 -29.25
CA THR A 280 14.86 19.19 -30.22
C THR A 280 13.54 18.78 -29.58
N VAL A 281 12.50 19.59 -29.76
CA VAL A 281 11.14 19.30 -29.32
C VAL A 281 10.19 19.47 -30.49
N SER A 282 9.37 18.46 -30.77
CA SER A 282 8.41 18.48 -31.87
C SER A 282 7.05 17.96 -31.45
N GLU A 283 6.00 18.41 -32.15
CA GLU A 283 4.68 17.81 -32.06
C GLU A 283 4.71 16.37 -32.63
N LEU A 284 3.94 15.47 -32.04
CA LEU A 284 3.57 14.18 -32.62
C LEU A 284 2.14 14.32 -33.16
N GLY A 285 1.99 14.30 -34.49
CA GLY A 285 0.71 14.45 -35.14
C GLY A 285 -0.19 13.24 -34.88
N ARG A 286 -1.51 13.46 -34.80
CA ARG A 286 -2.50 12.38 -34.66
C ARG A 286 -2.32 11.29 -35.72
N LYS A 287 -2.05 11.69 -36.97
CA LYS A 287 -1.87 10.78 -38.11
C LYS A 287 -0.60 9.92 -38.00
N ASP A 288 0.35 10.33 -37.16
CA ASP A 288 1.60 9.61 -36.93
C ASP A 288 1.43 8.50 -35.88
N ILE A 289 0.28 8.45 -35.20
CA ILE A 289 -0.08 7.39 -34.25
C ILE A 289 -0.79 6.28 -35.01
N ARG A 290 -0.09 5.15 -35.21
CA ARG A 290 -0.66 3.97 -35.86
C ARG A 290 -1.83 3.42 -35.04
N ASP A 291 -2.86 2.98 -35.74
CA ASP A 291 -4.06 2.34 -35.18
C ASP A 291 -4.89 3.21 -34.22
N ILE A 292 -4.67 4.53 -34.19
CA ILE A 292 -5.49 5.43 -33.37
C ILE A 292 -6.94 5.50 -33.89
N PRO A 293 -7.97 5.27 -33.03
CA PRO A 293 -9.36 5.40 -33.45
C PRO A 293 -9.70 6.78 -34.02
N ALA A 294 -10.75 6.80 -34.87
CA ALA A 294 -11.26 8.03 -35.45
C ALA A 294 -11.60 9.07 -34.36
N LYS A 295 -11.20 10.33 -34.58
CA LYS A 295 -11.42 11.48 -33.70
C LYS A 295 -10.69 11.46 -32.35
N TRP A 296 -10.00 10.38 -31.98
CA TRP A 296 -9.24 10.35 -30.73
C TRP A 296 -8.00 11.25 -30.79
N VAL A 297 -7.68 11.84 -29.64
CA VAL A 297 -6.56 12.77 -29.44
C VAL A 297 -5.82 12.44 -28.15
N PRO A 298 -4.55 12.87 -27.97
CA PRO A 298 -3.87 12.84 -26.68
C PRO A 298 -4.72 13.49 -25.58
N SER A 299 -4.86 12.80 -24.45
CA SER A 299 -5.79 13.16 -23.39
C SER A 299 -5.08 13.65 -22.14
N GLU A 300 -5.52 14.78 -21.59
CA GLU A 300 -5.05 15.27 -20.29
C GLU A 300 -5.50 14.40 -19.09
N ASN A 301 -6.38 13.44 -19.31
CA ASN A 301 -6.78 12.48 -18.27
C ASN A 301 -5.79 11.32 -18.16
N GLY A 302 -4.96 11.09 -19.18
CA GLY A 302 -3.84 10.16 -19.15
C GLY A 302 -2.60 10.75 -18.46
N ARG A 303 -1.78 9.89 -17.87
CA ARG A 303 -0.42 10.25 -17.45
C ARG A 303 0.53 10.07 -18.63
N ILE A 304 1.61 10.85 -18.65
CA ILE A 304 2.78 10.59 -19.49
C ILE A 304 3.87 10.02 -18.59
N TYR A 305 4.47 8.90 -18.98
CA TYR A 305 5.56 8.26 -18.25
C TYR A 305 6.46 7.47 -19.19
N PHE A 306 7.68 7.17 -18.75
CA PHE A 306 8.68 6.48 -19.56
C PHE A 306 8.88 5.04 -19.11
N SER A 307 9.38 4.21 -20.01
CA SER A 307 9.93 2.91 -19.67
C SER A 307 11.19 3.06 -18.80
N GLU A 308 11.55 2.01 -18.07
CA GLU A 308 12.70 1.99 -17.15
C GLU A 308 14.04 2.33 -17.84
N ASN A 309 14.21 1.89 -19.08
CA ASN A 309 15.36 2.25 -19.92
C ASN A 309 15.20 3.57 -20.71
N GLY A 310 14.06 4.25 -20.58
CA GLY A 310 13.76 5.50 -21.27
C GLY A 310 13.55 5.40 -22.78
N LYS A 311 13.53 4.20 -23.39
CA LYS A 311 13.33 4.03 -24.84
C LYS A 311 11.91 4.37 -25.26
N ARG A 312 10.93 4.15 -24.40
CA ARG A 312 9.51 4.34 -24.72
C ARG A 312 8.85 5.35 -23.78
N MET A 313 7.92 6.11 -24.33
CA MET A 313 7.02 6.98 -23.58
C MET A 313 5.59 6.52 -23.78
N PHE A 314 4.90 6.27 -22.67
CA PHE A 314 3.49 5.91 -22.65
C PHE A 314 2.65 7.14 -22.36
N PHE A 315 1.49 7.24 -23.01
CA PHE A 315 0.55 8.36 -22.87
C PHE A 315 -0.89 7.90 -23.09
N GLY A 316 -1.85 8.68 -22.59
CA GLY A 316 -3.27 8.39 -22.80
C GLY A 316 -3.83 9.11 -24.02
N THR A 317 -4.69 8.44 -24.79
CA THR A 317 -5.55 9.02 -25.82
C THR A 317 -7.02 8.82 -25.43
N ALA A 318 -7.91 9.66 -25.93
CA ALA A 318 -9.34 9.50 -25.72
C ALA A 318 -10.12 10.19 -26.83
N PHE A 319 -11.42 9.90 -26.92
CA PHE A 319 -12.34 10.77 -27.61
C PHE A 319 -12.36 12.13 -26.90
N PRO A 320 -12.29 13.27 -27.61
CA PRO A 320 -12.32 14.58 -26.98
C PRO A 320 -13.64 14.78 -26.24
N GLU A 321 -13.58 15.40 -25.06
CA GLU A 321 -14.79 15.78 -24.34
C GLU A 321 -15.59 16.79 -25.20
N THR A 322 -16.92 16.71 -25.17
CA THR A 322 -17.79 17.67 -25.85
C THR A 322 -18.57 18.46 -24.82
N GLU A 323 -18.78 19.76 -25.08
CA GLU A 323 -19.66 20.53 -24.20
C GLU A 323 -21.08 19.99 -24.32
N HIS A 324 -21.63 19.53 -23.19
CA HIS A 324 -23.05 19.24 -23.12
C HIS A 324 -23.83 20.57 -23.09
N PRO A 325 -24.94 20.68 -23.82
CA PRO A 325 -25.77 21.88 -23.77
C PRO A 325 -26.16 22.18 -22.33
N LYS A 326 -26.02 23.44 -21.93
CA LYS A 326 -26.46 23.88 -20.61
C LYS A 326 -27.98 23.75 -20.56
N ASP A 327 -28.45 22.99 -19.59
CA ASP A 327 -29.87 22.84 -19.32
C ASP A 327 -30.47 24.20 -18.92
N THR A 328 -31.64 24.50 -19.49
CA THR A 328 -32.37 25.77 -19.36
C THR A 328 -33.13 25.89 -18.05
N LEU A 329 -33.39 24.79 -17.35
CA LEU A 329 -34.07 24.79 -16.05
C LEU A 329 -33.12 25.19 -14.93
N LEU A 330 -33.59 25.97 -13.96
CA LEU A 330 -32.85 26.27 -12.73
C LEU A 330 -32.70 25.00 -11.88
N ASN A 331 -31.68 24.93 -11.02
CA ASN A 331 -31.43 23.74 -10.20
C ASN A 331 -32.62 23.35 -9.28
N ASN A 332 -33.43 24.33 -8.84
CA ASN A 332 -34.64 24.11 -8.04
C ASN A 332 -35.86 23.71 -8.88
N GLU A 333 -35.78 23.81 -10.21
CA GLU A 333 -36.83 23.40 -11.15
C GLU A 333 -36.56 21.99 -11.73
N ARG A 334 -35.39 21.42 -11.42
CA ARG A 334 -34.99 20.10 -11.91
C ARG A 334 -35.41 19.00 -10.95
N ALA A 335 -36.20 18.05 -11.46
CA ALA A 335 -36.32 16.75 -10.81
C ALA A 335 -34.98 16.00 -10.96
N THR A 336 -34.35 15.62 -9.83
CA THR A 336 -33.17 14.76 -9.85
C THR A 336 -33.64 13.32 -9.73
N LEU A 337 -33.54 12.56 -10.83
CA LEU A 337 -33.91 11.15 -10.88
C LEU A 337 -32.67 10.29 -11.07
N ASP A 338 -32.62 9.17 -10.35
CA ASP A 338 -31.68 8.10 -10.63
C ASP A 338 -32.32 7.13 -11.64
N VAL A 339 -32.08 7.36 -12.93
CA VAL A 339 -32.55 6.47 -13.99
C VAL A 339 -31.57 5.33 -14.17
N TRP A 340 -32.05 4.09 -14.05
CA TRP A 340 -31.29 2.87 -14.31
C TRP A 340 -32.15 1.87 -15.07
N ALA A 341 -31.53 0.98 -15.82
CA ALA A 341 -32.20 -0.09 -16.54
C ALA A 341 -31.73 -1.46 -16.04
N TRP A 342 -32.61 -2.46 -16.01
CA TRP A 342 -32.24 -3.84 -15.64
C TRP A 342 -31.27 -4.48 -16.66
N THR A 343 -31.10 -3.86 -17.84
CA THR A 343 -30.14 -4.20 -18.89
C THR A 343 -28.77 -3.54 -18.70
N ASP A 344 -28.60 -2.66 -17.71
CA ASP A 344 -27.32 -2.02 -17.42
C ASP A 344 -26.26 -3.07 -17.08
N LYS A 345 -25.05 -2.84 -17.58
CA LYS A 345 -23.91 -3.75 -17.37
C LYS A 345 -23.29 -3.62 -15.98
N GLU A 346 -23.51 -2.50 -15.30
CA GLU A 346 -23.03 -2.24 -13.95
C GLU A 346 -24.17 -1.76 -13.06
N LEU A 347 -24.14 -2.15 -11.77
CA LEU A 347 -25.13 -1.68 -10.79
C LEU A 347 -25.06 -0.15 -10.61
N GLN A 348 -26.21 0.50 -10.38
CA GLN A 348 -26.29 1.96 -10.24
C GLN A 348 -25.35 2.56 -9.19
N PRO A 349 -25.16 1.97 -7.98
CA PRO A 349 -24.19 2.49 -7.01
C PRO A 349 -22.76 2.48 -7.55
N ARG A 350 -22.41 1.45 -8.33
CA ARG A 350 -21.09 1.32 -8.97
C ARG A 350 -20.92 2.36 -10.08
N GLN A 351 -21.94 2.61 -10.89
CA GLN A 351 -21.91 3.69 -11.89
C GLN A 351 -21.67 5.05 -11.23
N LYS A 352 -22.34 5.36 -10.11
CA LYS A 352 -22.14 6.61 -9.35
C LYS A 352 -20.72 6.75 -8.81
N VAL A 353 -20.18 5.70 -8.21
CA VAL A 353 -18.79 5.67 -7.68
C VAL A 353 -17.77 5.81 -8.83
N ASN A 354 -18.03 5.19 -9.98
CA ASN A 354 -17.13 5.20 -11.13
C ASN A 354 -17.29 6.42 -12.04
N LEU A 355 -18.35 7.23 -11.90
CA LEU A 355 -18.66 8.32 -12.84
C LEU A 355 -17.47 9.24 -13.13
N GLN A 356 -16.72 9.65 -12.11
CA GLN A 356 -15.54 10.50 -12.30
C GLN A 356 -14.38 9.78 -12.99
N LYS A 357 -14.23 8.47 -12.74
CA LYS A 357 -13.25 7.62 -13.41
C LYS A 357 -13.63 7.45 -14.89
N ASP A 358 -14.89 7.19 -15.19
CA ASP A 358 -15.40 6.97 -16.54
C ASP A 358 -15.36 8.25 -17.38
N ARG A 359 -15.69 9.41 -16.80
CA ARG A 359 -15.49 10.72 -17.44
C ARG A 359 -14.03 11.00 -17.78
N LYS A 360 -13.10 10.46 -16.99
CA LYS A 360 -11.65 10.60 -17.18
C LYS A 360 -11.03 9.38 -17.89
N LYS A 361 -11.86 8.52 -18.48
CA LYS A 361 -11.38 7.32 -19.17
C LYS A 361 -10.49 7.74 -20.34
N ASN A 362 -9.33 7.08 -20.42
CA ASN A 362 -8.34 7.25 -21.47
C ASN A 362 -7.73 5.88 -21.77
N TYR A 363 -7.07 5.80 -22.90
CA TYR A 363 -6.62 4.56 -23.53
C TYR A 363 -5.14 4.68 -23.83
N LEU A 364 -4.37 3.69 -23.38
CA LEU A 364 -2.92 3.74 -23.44
C LEU A 364 -2.41 3.66 -24.89
N ALA A 365 -1.46 4.54 -25.21
CA ALA A 365 -0.65 4.54 -26.41
C ALA A 365 0.83 4.62 -26.02
N VAL A 366 1.71 4.33 -26.96
CA VAL A 366 3.16 4.33 -26.76
C VAL A 366 3.86 5.04 -27.92
N TYR A 367 4.95 5.74 -27.61
CA TYR A 367 5.91 6.28 -28.55
C TYR A 367 7.28 5.68 -28.27
N ASP A 368 7.92 5.09 -29.28
CA ASP A 368 9.26 4.52 -29.19
C ASP A 368 10.26 5.51 -29.81
N PHE A 369 11.22 5.98 -29.00
CA PHE A 369 12.20 6.97 -29.43
C PHE A 369 13.30 6.37 -30.32
N GLU A 370 13.48 5.05 -30.32
CA GLU A 370 14.51 4.40 -31.14
C GLU A 370 14.00 4.19 -32.58
N THR A 371 12.73 3.83 -32.74
CA THR A 371 12.12 3.64 -34.06
C THR A 371 11.41 4.89 -34.58
N GLY A 372 11.14 5.86 -33.71
CA GLY A 372 10.35 7.05 -34.03
C GLY A 372 8.86 6.78 -34.24
N GLN A 373 8.37 5.57 -33.91
CA GLN A 373 6.99 5.16 -34.18
C GLN A 373 6.08 5.37 -32.96
N ALA A 374 4.83 5.75 -33.23
CA ALA A 374 3.76 5.82 -32.25
C ALA A 374 2.67 4.79 -32.54
N LEU A 375 2.12 4.19 -31.49
CA LEU A 375 1.15 3.10 -31.58
C LEU A 375 0.05 3.23 -30.52
N GLN A 376 -1.21 3.10 -30.93
CA GLN A 376 -2.32 2.90 -30.02
C GLN A 376 -2.36 1.46 -29.49
N LEU A 377 -2.31 1.27 -28.17
CA LEU A 377 -2.35 -0.06 -27.55
C LEU A 377 -3.75 -0.44 -27.11
N ALA A 378 -4.41 0.44 -26.37
CA ALA A 378 -5.76 0.25 -25.86
C ALA A 378 -6.82 0.87 -26.77
N ASP A 379 -8.02 0.30 -26.84
CA ASP A 379 -9.18 0.87 -27.53
C ASP A 379 -10.48 0.58 -26.76
N SER A 380 -11.64 0.86 -27.34
CA SER A 380 -12.93 0.63 -26.68
C SER A 380 -13.27 -0.84 -26.45
N THR A 381 -12.58 -1.78 -27.12
CA THR A 381 -12.75 -3.23 -26.92
C THR A 381 -11.73 -3.75 -25.92
N VAL A 382 -10.43 -3.56 -26.18
CA VAL A 382 -9.33 -3.93 -25.30
C VAL A 382 -8.86 -2.67 -24.56
N ALA A 383 -9.63 -2.28 -23.53
CA ALA A 383 -9.46 -1.00 -22.85
C ALA A 383 -8.39 -0.99 -21.76
N GLU A 384 -8.18 -2.13 -21.09
CA GLU A 384 -7.25 -2.24 -19.96
C GLU A 384 -5.94 -2.86 -20.44
N ILE A 385 -4.83 -2.10 -20.29
CA ILE A 385 -3.48 -2.55 -20.64
C ILE A 385 -2.63 -2.66 -19.38
N THR A 386 -1.98 -3.80 -19.21
CA THR A 386 -0.90 -4.00 -18.24
C THR A 386 0.44 -3.94 -18.96
N VAL A 387 1.21 -2.91 -18.67
CA VAL A 387 2.58 -2.75 -19.18
C VAL A 387 3.51 -3.71 -18.44
N LEU A 388 4.27 -4.51 -19.19
CA LEU A 388 5.19 -5.51 -18.65
C LEU A 388 6.61 -4.96 -18.56
N ASP A 389 7.41 -5.53 -17.66
CA ASP A 389 8.83 -5.21 -17.46
C ASP A 389 9.11 -3.70 -17.39
N LYS A 390 8.29 -2.96 -16.63
CA LYS A 390 8.38 -1.49 -16.51
C LYS A 390 8.46 -0.76 -17.86
N GLY A 391 7.85 -1.31 -18.92
CA GLY A 391 7.82 -0.73 -20.27
C GLY A 391 8.94 -1.17 -21.21
N ASP A 392 9.91 -1.94 -20.73
CA ASP A 392 11.06 -2.43 -21.51
C ASP A 392 10.74 -3.70 -22.30
N GLY A 393 9.59 -4.32 -22.02
CA GLY A 393 9.12 -5.56 -22.62
C GLY A 393 8.95 -5.57 -24.15
N LYS A 394 8.71 -6.75 -24.71
CA LYS A 394 8.30 -6.91 -26.11
C LYS A 394 6.78 -6.79 -26.28
N PHE A 395 6.03 -7.27 -25.29
CA PHE A 395 4.58 -7.30 -25.29
C PHE A 395 4.00 -6.48 -24.13
N VAL A 396 2.73 -6.13 -24.26
CA VAL A 396 1.85 -5.75 -23.16
C VAL A 396 0.67 -6.73 -23.09
N LEU A 397 0.05 -6.86 -21.91
CA LEU A 397 -1.20 -7.60 -21.79
C LEU A 397 -2.38 -6.66 -21.94
N GLY A 398 -3.29 -7.00 -22.84
CA GLY A 398 -4.60 -6.37 -22.97
C GLY A 398 -5.70 -7.21 -22.34
N SER A 399 -6.78 -6.58 -21.87
CA SER A 399 -7.95 -7.32 -21.43
C SER A 399 -9.29 -6.66 -21.81
N ASP A 400 -10.28 -7.52 -22.07
CA ASP A 400 -11.68 -7.15 -22.36
C ASP A 400 -12.63 -7.89 -21.41
N GLY A 401 -13.22 -7.15 -20.46
CA GLY A 401 -14.23 -7.67 -19.54
C GLY A 401 -15.67 -7.37 -19.95
N SER A 402 -15.91 -6.69 -21.08
CA SER A 402 -17.19 -6.06 -21.41
C SER A 402 -18.36 -7.02 -21.57
N LYS A 403 -18.10 -8.28 -21.92
CA LYS A 403 -19.09 -9.37 -22.03
C LYS A 403 -19.52 -9.90 -20.66
N TYR A 404 -18.69 -9.74 -19.64
CA TYR A 404 -18.86 -10.34 -18.32
C TYR A 404 -19.30 -9.35 -17.24
N GLN A 405 -19.31 -8.05 -17.55
CA GLN A 405 -19.64 -6.99 -16.59
C GLN A 405 -20.97 -7.23 -15.89
N ARG A 406 -22.02 -7.58 -16.64
CA ARG A 406 -23.34 -7.84 -16.06
C ARG A 406 -23.29 -9.01 -15.08
N ALA A 407 -22.71 -10.14 -15.50
CA ALA A 407 -22.56 -11.33 -14.67
C ALA A 407 -21.72 -11.10 -13.41
N SER A 408 -20.75 -10.18 -13.44
CA SER A 408 -19.94 -9.85 -12.27
C SER A 408 -20.74 -9.35 -11.08
N SER A 409 -21.99 -8.87 -11.29
CA SER A 409 -22.85 -8.40 -10.20
C SER A 409 -23.41 -9.51 -9.32
N TRP A 410 -23.59 -10.74 -9.83
CA TRP A 410 -24.07 -11.89 -9.05
C TRP A 410 -23.02 -12.98 -8.87
N THR A 411 -22.03 -13.10 -9.77
CA THR A 411 -20.94 -14.05 -9.58
C THR A 411 -19.86 -13.52 -8.63
N GLY A 412 -19.77 -12.20 -8.45
CA GLY A 412 -18.66 -11.56 -7.75
C GLY A 412 -17.32 -11.64 -8.50
N LEU A 413 -17.28 -12.21 -9.71
CA LEU A 413 -16.06 -12.49 -10.44
C LEU A 413 -15.70 -11.36 -11.41
N ARG A 414 -14.41 -11.01 -11.48
CA ARG A 414 -13.84 -10.09 -12.47
C ARG A 414 -13.13 -10.85 -13.59
N ILE A 415 -13.89 -11.62 -14.35
CA ILE A 415 -13.43 -12.40 -15.51
C ILE A 415 -13.35 -11.54 -16.79
N ARG A 416 -12.40 -11.88 -17.67
CA ARG A 416 -12.08 -11.12 -18.89
C ARG A 416 -11.41 -12.02 -19.95
N ASP A 417 -11.49 -11.59 -21.21
CA ASP A 417 -10.66 -12.11 -22.29
C ASP A 417 -9.28 -11.44 -22.22
N LEU A 418 -8.21 -12.24 -22.33
CA LEU A 418 -6.82 -11.78 -22.20
C LEU A 418 -6.09 -11.85 -23.54
N TYR A 419 -5.34 -10.81 -23.84
CA TYR A 419 -4.63 -10.62 -25.11
C TYR A 419 -3.15 -10.32 -24.87
N SER A 420 -2.27 -10.76 -25.77
CA SER A 420 -0.95 -10.16 -25.96
C SER A 420 -1.03 -9.09 -27.05
N ILE A 421 -0.31 -7.99 -26.86
CA ILE A 421 -0.15 -6.94 -27.87
C ILE A 421 1.34 -6.69 -28.06
N ASP A 422 1.81 -6.89 -29.27
CA ASP A 422 3.20 -6.67 -29.64
C ASP A 422 3.49 -5.17 -29.78
N LEU A 423 4.49 -4.66 -29.04
CA LEU A 423 4.79 -3.23 -28.98
C LEU A 423 5.39 -2.66 -30.28
N GLN A 424 5.91 -3.51 -31.16
CA GLN A 424 6.49 -3.11 -32.45
C GLN A 424 5.42 -3.08 -33.54
N THR A 425 4.59 -4.12 -33.61
CA THR A 425 3.62 -4.32 -34.70
C THR A 425 2.20 -3.90 -34.36
N GLY A 426 1.85 -3.75 -33.08
CA GLY A 426 0.47 -3.48 -32.64
C GLY A 426 -0.48 -4.67 -32.78
N LYS A 427 0.01 -5.82 -33.24
CA LYS A 427 -0.81 -7.01 -33.42
C LYS A 427 -1.36 -7.48 -32.07
N LYS A 428 -2.68 -7.49 -31.95
CA LYS A 428 -3.42 -8.04 -30.81
C LYS A 428 -3.71 -9.52 -31.05
N THR A 429 -3.30 -10.38 -30.13
CA THR A 429 -3.52 -11.83 -30.19
C THR A 429 -4.32 -12.27 -28.97
N LEU A 430 -5.50 -12.86 -29.17
CA LEU A 430 -6.29 -13.43 -28.07
C LEU A 430 -5.57 -14.67 -27.51
N LEU A 431 -5.23 -14.64 -26.23
CA LEU A 431 -4.54 -15.74 -25.55
C LEU A 431 -5.53 -16.72 -24.93
N VAL A 432 -6.45 -16.21 -24.11
CA VAL A 432 -7.40 -17.01 -23.36
C VAL A 432 -8.65 -16.21 -23.04
N LYS A 433 -9.80 -16.88 -22.98
CA LYS A 433 -11.10 -16.30 -22.64
C LYS A 433 -11.50 -16.58 -21.20
N GLU A 434 -12.35 -15.71 -20.65
CA GLU A 434 -13.05 -15.94 -19.38
C GLU A 434 -12.12 -16.21 -18.17
N GLN A 435 -10.97 -15.55 -18.11
CA GLN A 435 -10.01 -15.72 -17.01
C GLN A 435 -9.95 -14.48 -16.13
N ASN A 436 -9.50 -14.65 -14.88
CA ASN A 436 -9.35 -13.50 -13.97
C ASN A 436 -8.01 -12.78 -14.14
N ARG A 437 -6.92 -13.55 -14.19
CA ARG A 437 -5.54 -13.06 -14.13
C ARG A 437 -4.59 -13.97 -14.90
N MET A 438 -3.48 -13.40 -15.36
CA MET A 438 -2.35 -14.10 -15.95
C MET A 438 -1.04 -13.53 -15.39
N TRP A 439 -0.05 -14.39 -15.17
CA TRP A 439 1.29 -14.04 -14.72
C TRP A 439 2.26 -14.27 -15.87
N VAL A 440 3.03 -13.25 -16.26
CA VAL A 440 3.94 -13.32 -17.40
C VAL A 440 5.37 -13.45 -16.92
N GLY A 441 6.15 -14.32 -17.57
CA GLY A 441 7.56 -14.47 -17.29
C GLY A 441 8.38 -13.24 -17.71
N SER A 442 9.52 -13.04 -17.04
CA SER A 442 10.41 -11.91 -17.28
C SER A 442 10.91 -11.81 -18.72
N SER A 443 11.11 -12.95 -19.39
CA SER A 443 11.54 -12.97 -20.80
C SER A 443 10.38 -12.77 -21.78
N GLN A 444 9.14 -12.83 -21.27
CA GLN A 444 7.89 -12.73 -22.02
C GLN A 444 7.77 -13.79 -23.11
N LYS A 445 8.35 -14.97 -22.85
CA LYS A 445 8.17 -16.14 -23.71
C LYS A 445 6.92 -16.90 -23.32
N TYR A 446 6.70 -17.06 -22.01
CA TYR A 446 5.56 -17.77 -21.45
C TYR A 446 4.76 -16.88 -20.50
N ALA A 447 3.49 -17.22 -20.38
CA ALA A 447 2.61 -16.73 -19.34
C ALA A 447 1.82 -17.90 -18.74
N VAL A 448 1.41 -17.78 -17.48
CA VAL A 448 0.61 -18.79 -16.78
C VAL A 448 -0.70 -18.17 -16.33
N TYR A 449 -1.78 -18.93 -16.45
CA TYR A 449 -3.07 -18.61 -15.84
C TYR A 449 -3.62 -19.83 -15.11
N TYR A 450 -4.52 -19.57 -14.16
CA TYR A 450 -5.25 -20.62 -13.46
C TYR A 450 -6.67 -20.67 -13.99
N ASN A 451 -7.08 -21.80 -14.54
CA ASN A 451 -8.45 -21.99 -15.00
C ASN A 451 -9.32 -22.47 -13.84
N ARG A 452 -10.28 -21.65 -13.44
CA ARG A 452 -11.15 -21.94 -12.28
C ARG A 452 -12.12 -23.09 -12.51
N LYS A 453 -12.48 -23.37 -13.78
CA LYS A 453 -13.49 -24.39 -14.12
C LYS A 453 -13.00 -25.82 -13.94
N ASP A 454 -11.73 -26.06 -14.24
CA ASP A 454 -11.08 -27.38 -14.11
C ASP A 454 -10.01 -27.41 -13.02
N SER A 455 -9.75 -26.28 -12.37
CA SER A 455 -8.75 -26.12 -11.31
C SER A 455 -7.30 -26.37 -11.73
N ILE A 456 -6.96 -26.15 -13.00
CA ILE A 456 -5.64 -26.43 -13.56
C ILE A 456 -4.88 -25.13 -13.88
N TYR A 457 -3.58 -25.12 -13.61
CA TYR A 457 -2.67 -24.10 -14.15
C TYR A 457 -2.26 -24.45 -15.58
N TYR A 458 -2.38 -23.48 -16.47
CA TYR A 458 -1.97 -23.58 -17.86
C TYR A 458 -0.84 -22.60 -18.16
N SER A 459 0.17 -23.07 -18.89
CA SER A 459 1.15 -22.21 -19.57
C SER A 459 0.64 -21.85 -20.96
N VAL A 460 0.95 -20.65 -21.42
CA VAL A 460 0.69 -20.13 -22.75
C VAL A 460 2.00 -19.58 -23.32
N ASP A 461 2.42 -20.09 -24.48
CA ASP A 461 3.51 -19.50 -25.25
C ASP A 461 3.03 -18.22 -25.94
N LEU A 462 3.60 -17.07 -25.59
CA LEU A 462 3.10 -15.77 -26.03
C LEU A 462 3.33 -15.47 -27.51
N GLN A 463 4.19 -16.24 -28.18
CA GLN A 463 4.47 -16.11 -29.60
C GLN A 463 3.60 -17.02 -30.46
N THR A 464 3.45 -18.29 -30.05
CA THR A 464 2.73 -19.32 -30.82
C THR A 464 1.30 -19.54 -30.36
N ASN A 465 0.92 -19.00 -29.20
CA ASN A 465 -0.35 -19.22 -28.52
C ASN A 465 -0.63 -20.70 -28.16
N LYS A 466 0.40 -21.56 -28.15
CA LYS A 466 0.28 -22.95 -27.71
C LYS A 466 0.09 -23.00 -26.19
N GLN A 467 -0.84 -23.82 -25.73
CA GLN A 467 -1.10 -24.00 -24.30
C GLN A 467 -0.69 -25.39 -23.79
N VAL A 468 -0.30 -25.45 -22.51
CA VAL A 468 0.12 -26.69 -21.82
C VAL A 468 -0.51 -26.73 -20.43
N ALA A 469 -1.19 -27.82 -20.09
CA ALA A 469 -1.74 -28.06 -18.76
C ALA A 469 -0.61 -28.50 -17.80
N LEU A 470 -0.24 -27.66 -16.84
CA LEU A 470 0.93 -27.88 -15.99
C LEU A 470 0.66 -28.73 -14.75
N THR A 471 -0.54 -28.64 -14.19
CA THR A 471 -0.90 -29.30 -12.92
C THR A 471 -1.91 -30.43 -13.07
N LYS A 472 -2.32 -30.75 -14.30
CA LYS A 472 -3.36 -31.77 -14.56
C LYS A 472 -3.00 -33.15 -14.02
N GLU A 473 -1.73 -33.55 -14.17
CA GLU A 473 -1.24 -34.89 -13.81
C GLU A 473 -0.64 -34.93 -12.38
N ILE A 474 -0.88 -33.90 -11.57
CA ILE A 474 -0.40 -33.83 -10.18
C ILE A 474 -1.60 -34.06 -9.26
N ASP A 475 -1.57 -35.16 -8.50
CA ASP A 475 -2.62 -35.53 -7.54
C ASP A 475 -2.52 -34.72 -6.24
N VAL A 476 -2.62 -33.39 -6.38
CA VAL A 476 -2.57 -32.41 -5.29
C VAL A 476 -3.44 -31.20 -5.65
N PRO A 477 -4.31 -30.70 -4.75
CA PRO A 477 -5.05 -29.47 -4.97
C PRO A 477 -4.14 -28.23 -5.02
N PHE A 478 -4.30 -27.42 -6.06
CA PHE A 478 -3.63 -26.11 -6.22
C PHE A 478 -4.53 -24.92 -5.87
N TYR A 479 -5.70 -25.22 -5.29
CA TYR A 479 -6.74 -24.27 -4.89
C TYR A 479 -7.04 -24.35 -3.40
N ASN A 480 -7.66 -23.29 -2.88
CA ASN A 480 -8.02 -23.19 -1.47
C ASN A 480 -8.87 -24.40 -1.05
N GLU A 481 -8.29 -25.28 -0.26
CA GLU A 481 -8.90 -26.51 0.24
C GLU A 481 -9.90 -26.20 1.38
N ARG A 482 -9.84 -24.99 1.95
CA ARG A 482 -10.79 -24.45 2.94
C ARG A 482 -11.90 -23.60 2.29
N HIS A 483 -12.11 -23.74 0.99
CA HIS A 483 -13.11 -22.94 0.28
C HIS A 483 -14.54 -23.40 0.59
N ASP A 484 -15.37 -22.49 1.09
CA ASP A 484 -16.71 -22.77 1.61
C ASP A 484 -17.80 -21.80 1.11
N THR A 485 -17.56 -21.12 -0.02
CA THR A 485 -18.53 -20.23 -0.68
C THR A 485 -19.10 -20.85 -1.97
N PRO A 486 -20.31 -20.47 -2.43
CA PRO A 486 -20.97 -21.03 -3.62
C PRO A 486 -20.33 -20.56 -4.94
N SER A 487 -19.06 -20.87 -5.15
CA SER A 487 -18.26 -20.51 -6.32
C SER A 487 -17.07 -21.46 -6.46
N GLU A 488 -16.39 -21.45 -7.61
CA GLU A 488 -15.14 -22.21 -7.74
C GLU A 488 -14.01 -21.63 -6.86
N PRO A 489 -13.15 -22.47 -6.28
CA PRO A 489 -12.11 -22.03 -5.36
C PRO A 489 -11.02 -21.22 -6.06
N TRP A 490 -10.39 -20.31 -5.31
CA TRP A 490 -9.23 -19.56 -5.78
C TRP A 490 -7.95 -20.38 -5.67
N PRO A 491 -6.97 -20.18 -6.56
CA PRO A 491 -5.68 -20.84 -6.45
C PRO A 491 -4.86 -20.27 -5.28
N TYR A 492 -3.93 -21.04 -4.72
CA TYR A 492 -2.96 -20.51 -3.74
C TYR A 492 -1.95 -19.53 -4.35
N GLY A 493 -1.89 -19.46 -5.68
CA GLY A 493 -1.12 -18.46 -6.42
C GLY A 493 0.24 -18.93 -6.93
N VAL A 494 1.00 -17.96 -7.43
CA VAL A 494 2.28 -18.14 -8.12
C VAL A 494 3.37 -17.43 -7.31
N ALA A 495 4.46 -18.13 -7.01
CA ALA A 495 5.62 -17.57 -6.32
C ALA A 495 6.45 -16.65 -7.23
N GLY A 496 6.64 -17.06 -8.49
CA GLY A 496 7.40 -16.30 -9.48
C GLY A 496 8.04 -17.19 -10.55
N TRP A 497 8.76 -16.57 -11.48
CA TRP A 497 9.42 -17.23 -12.59
C TRP A 497 10.90 -17.38 -12.33
N ALA A 498 11.51 -18.47 -12.80
CA ALA A 498 12.96 -18.55 -12.93
C ALA A 498 13.45 -17.66 -14.09
N LYS A 499 14.75 -17.36 -14.10
CA LYS A 499 15.42 -16.66 -15.20
C LYS A 499 15.09 -17.27 -16.56
N ASP A 500 14.91 -16.42 -17.57
CA ASP A 500 14.61 -16.77 -18.97
C ASP A 500 13.33 -17.62 -19.13
N ASP A 501 12.41 -17.53 -18.16
CA ASP A 501 11.17 -18.31 -18.09
C ASP A 501 11.40 -19.82 -18.13
N LYS A 502 12.55 -20.30 -17.62
CA LYS A 502 12.91 -21.74 -17.62
C LYS A 502 12.02 -22.59 -16.73
N ALA A 503 11.40 -21.98 -15.72
CA ALA A 503 10.48 -22.64 -14.80
C ALA A 503 9.52 -21.61 -14.19
N ILE A 504 8.36 -22.08 -13.75
CA ILE A 504 7.41 -21.33 -12.94
C ILE A 504 7.23 -22.02 -11.59
N TYR A 505 7.14 -21.24 -10.54
CA TYR A 505 6.92 -21.72 -9.17
C TYR A 505 5.50 -21.40 -8.74
N VAL A 506 4.70 -22.42 -8.41
CA VAL A 506 3.31 -22.26 -7.95
C VAL A 506 3.12 -22.88 -6.57
N TYR A 507 2.09 -22.44 -5.86
CA TYR A 507 1.78 -22.94 -4.53
C TYR A 507 0.68 -24.00 -4.59
N ASP A 508 0.86 -25.08 -3.85
CA ASP A 508 -0.26 -25.78 -3.23
C ASP A 508 -0.54 -25.16 -1.83
N ARG A 509 -1.39 -25.77 -0.99
CA ARG A 509 -1.69 -25.24 0.34
C ARG A 509 -0.44 -24.98 1.17
N TYR A 510 0.50 -25.92 1.16
CA TYR A 510 1.66 -25.93 2.04
C TYR A 510 2.98 -25.78 1.30
N ASP A 511 3.09 -26.38 0.12
CA ASP A 511 4.32 -26.58 -0.62
C ASP A 511 4.43 -25.69 -1.87
N ILE A 512 5.68 -25.44 -2.27
CA ILE A 512 6.04 -24.80 -3.53
C ILE A 512 6.36 -25.89 -4.57
N TRP A 513 5.87 -25.71 -5.79
CA TRP A 513 6.09 -26.60 -6.92
C TRP A 513 6.79 -25.89 -8.06
N LYS A 514 7.89 -26.46 -8.54
CA LYS A 514 8.58 -26.06 -9.77
C LYS A 514 7.97 -26.80 -10.96
N LEU A 515 7.47 -26.06 -11.92
CA LEU A 515 6.86 -26.58 -13.14
C LEU A 515 7.63 -26.06 -14.37
N ASP A 516 7.76 -26.90 -15.39
CA ASP A 516 8.30 -26.52 -16.69
C ASP A 516 7.16 -25.96 -17.56
N PRO A 517 7.22 -24.70 -18.01
CA PRO A 517 6.17 -24.09 -18.82
C PRO A 517 5.94 -24.76 -20.18
N LYS A 518 6.85 -25.61 -20.65
CA LYS A 518 6.64 -26.45 -21.84
C LYS A 518 5.94 -27.77 -21.55
N GLY A 519 5.92 -28.22 -20.29
CA GLY A 519 5.44 -29.54 -19.87
C GLY A 519 6.32 -30.70 -20.33
N GLU A 520 7.59 -30.47 -20.68
CA GLU A 520 8.53 -31.52 -21.09
C GLU A 520 9.15 -32.22 -19.88
N ASN A 521 9.38 -31.46 -18.80
CA ASN A 521 9.96 -31.98 -17.56
C ASN A 521 8.90 -32.25 -16.48
N LYS A 522 9.14 -33.26 -15.65
CA LYS A 522 8.24 -33.62 -14.54
C LYS A 522 8.21 -32.52 -13.46
N PRO A 523 7.03 -32.23 -12.88
CA PRO A 523 6.89 -31.34 -11.72
C PRO A 523 7.77 -31.73 -10.53
N ILE A 524 8.31 -30.75 -9.82
CA ILE A 524 9.11 -30.96 -8.60
C ILE A 524 8.50 -30.21 -7.43
N ARG A 525 8.05 -30.93 -6.39
CA ARG A 525 7.68 -30.33 -5.09
C ARG A 525 8.95 -29.92 -4.35
N VAL A 526 9.33 -28.65 -4.40
CA VAL A 526 10.64 -28.19 -3.91
C VAL A 526 10.70 -28.22 -2.39
N THR A 527 9.63 -27.83 -1.69
CA THR A 527 9.58 -27.75 -0.22
C THR A 527 9.15 -29.04 0.48
N LYS A 528 9.34 -30.22 -0.14
CA LYS A 528 9.14 -31.63 0.31
C LYS A 528 8.25 -31.97 1.53
N ASN A 529 8.38 -31.31 2.69
CA ASN A 529 7.72 -31.59 3.96
C ASN A 529 6.51 -30.69 4.30
N GLY A 530 6.16 -29.66 3.52
CA GLY A 530 5.06 -28.74 3.86
C GLY A 530 3.77 -29.46 4.23
N ARG A 531 3.23 -30.27 3.31
CA ARG A 531 2.02 -31.09 3.57
C ARG A 531 2.15 -32.06 4.74
N LYS A 532 3.32 -32.67 4.94
CA LYS A 532 3.56 -33.62 6.03
C LYS A 532 3.49 -32.95 7.40
N THR A 533 3.96 -31.71 7.47
CA THR A 533 4.12 -30.94 8.71
C THR A 533 3.09 -29.84 8.86
N LYS A 534 2.07 -29.80 7.98
CA LYS A 534 1.09 -28.71 7.85
C LYS A 534 1.70 -27.31 7.91
N THR A 535 2.91 -27.18 7.37
CA THR A 535 3.66 -25.92 7.34
C THR A 535 3.52 -25.26 5.98
N ILE A 536 2.93 -24.08 5.97
CA ILE A 536 2.77 -23.22 4.80
C ILE A 536 4.09 -22.52 4.51
N TYR A 537 4.66 -22.79 3.33
CA TYR A 537 5.83 -22.10 2.81
C TYR A 537 5.46 -21.11 1.71
N ARG A 538 5.92 -19.86 1.80
CA ARG A 538 5.74 -18.83 0.75
C ARG A 538 7.04 -18.09 0.48
N TYR A 539 7.34 -17.81 -0.78
CA TYR A 539 8.52 -17.06 -1.19
C TYR A 539 8.45 -15.61 -0.71
N LEU A 540 9.57 -15.12 -0.16
CA LEU A 540 9.78 -13.74 0.25
C LEU A 540 10.78 -13.10 -0.73
N GLN A 541 10.27 -12.43 -1.75
CA GLN A 541 11.04 -11.53 -2.62
C GLN A 541 11.59 -10.33 -1.81
N LEU A 542 12.88 -10.37 -1.50
CA LEU A 542 13.57 -9.31 -0.75
C LEU A 542 13.83 -8.07 -1.61
N ASP A 543 14.09 -8.26 -2.90
CA ASP A 543 14.37 -7.20 -3.86
C ASP A 543 13.20 -7.05 -4.84
N TRP A 544 12.49 -5.93 -4.73
CA TRP A 544 11.30 -5.64 -5.53
C TRP A 544 11.63 -5.25 -6.97
N ASP A 545 12.90 -4.96 -7.27
CA ASP A 545 13.38 -4.72 -8.63
C ASP A 545 13.80 -6.03 -9.34
N GLU A 546 13.84 -7.15 -8.61
CA GLU A 546 14.12 -8.47 -9.16
C GLU A 546 13.03 -8.89 -10.16
N LYS A 547 13.42 -9.22 -11.40
CA LYS A 547 12.50 -9.59 -12.48
C LYS A 547 12.08 -11.06 -12.45
N PHE A 548 12.90 -11.91 -11.85
CA PHE A 548 12.75 -13.37 -11.79
C PHE A 548 13.42 -13.87 -10.51
N ILE A 549 13.03 -15.02 -9.99
CA ILE A 549 13.68 -15.63 -8.83
C ILE A 549 15.07 -16.13 -9.22
N ASP A 550 16.11 -15.60 -8.59
CA ASP A 550 17.49 -16.08 -8.73
C ASP A 550 17.66 -17.46 -8.07
N THR A 551 17.46 -18.51 -8.87
CA THR A 551 17.49 -19.91 -8.40
C THR A 551 18.90 -20.45 -8.12
N GLU A 552 19.95 -19.68 -8.42
CA GLU A 552 21.32 -20.04 -8.04
C GLU A 552 21.59 -19.75 -6.55
N LYS A 553 20.72 -18.97 -5.92
CA LYS A 553 20.74 -18.67 -4.49
C LYS A 553 19.63 -19.43 -3.77
N LYS A 554 19.80 -19.60 -2.46
CA LYS A 554 18.70 -20.07 -1.60
C LYS A 554 17.62 -18.98 -1.55
N ALA A 555 16.38 -19.37 -1.77
CA ALA A 555 15.22 -18.48 -1.63
C ALA A 555 14.83 -18.37 -0.17
N LEU A 556 14.60 -17.14 0.31
CA LEU A 556 14.02 -16.90 1.62
C LEU A 556 12.51 -17.17 1.56
N LEU A 557 12.00 -17.93 2.52
CA LEU A 557 10.60 -18.30 2.64
C LEU A 557 10.06 -17.87 4.00
N SER A 558 8.79 -17.46 4.06
CA SER A 558 8.03 -17.50 5.32
C SER A 558 7.56 -18.92 5.57
N SER A 559 7.55 -19.34 6.83
CA SER A 559 6.97 -20.60 7.29
C SER A 559 5.88 -20.33 8.33
N PHE A 560 4.73 -20.97 8.20
CA PHE A 560 3.64 -20.92 9.18
C PHE A 560 3.07 -22.33 9.40
N GLU A 561 3.18 -22.86 10.61
CA GLU A 561 2.64 -24.17 10.97
C GLU A 561 1.21 -24.01 11.47
N GLU A 562 0.24 -24.58 10.75
CA GLU A 562 -1.18 -24.29 10.95
C GLU A 562 -1.76 -24.79 12.28
N GLU A 563 -1.22 -25.84 12.89
CA GLU A 563 -1.80 -26.40 14.13
C GLU A 563 -1.41 -25.57 15.36
N THR A 564 -0.12 -25.29 15.50
CA THR A 564 0.46 -24.58 16.65
C THR A 564 0.59 -23.07 16.44
N LYS A 565 0.34 -22.59 15.22
CA LYS A 565 0.46 -21.17 14.80
C LYS A 565 1.88 -20.61 14.87
N LYS A 566 2.89 -21.48 14.97
CA LYS A 566 4.30 -21.09 14.95
C LYS A 566 4.66 -20.49 13.60
N ALA A 567 5.22 -19.28 13.62
CA ALA A 567 5.69 -18.61 12.41
C ALA A 567 7.21 -18.48 12.41
N GLY A 568 7.77 -18.30 11.22
CA GLY A 568 9.21 -18.32 11.02
C GLY A 568 9.67 -17.94 9.63
N TYR A 569 10.99 -18.01 9.45
CA TYR A 569 11.64 -17.93 8.16
C TYR A 569 12.49 -19.18 7.91
N ALA A 570 12.55 -19.59 6.65
CA ALA A 570 13.34 -20.72 6.20
C ALA A 570 14.02 -20.42 4.86
N PHE A 571 15.15 -21.08 4.57
CA PHE A 571 15.76 -21.06 3.25
C PHE A 571 15.44 -22.33 2.46
N ALA A 572 15.18 -22.19 1.17
CA ALA A 572 15.00 -23.34 0.27
C ALA A 572 15.84 -23.21 -1.00
N ASP A 573 16.39 -24.34 -1.45
CA ASP A 573 16.92 -24.48 -2.80
C ASP A 573 15.77 -24.85 -3.74
N LEU A 574 15.34 -23.89 -4.56
CA LEU A 574 14.21 -24.06 -5.47
C LEU A 574 14.52 -24.97 -6.67
N ASN A 575 15.77 -25.39 -6.86
CA ASN A 575 16.15 -26.34 -7.89
C ASN A 575 16.14 -27.80 -7.41
N ARG A 576 15.97 -28.06 -6.11
CA ARG A 576 16.08 -29.40 -5.53
C ARG A 576 14.84 -29.79 -4.72
N LYS A 577 14.57 -31.09 -4.67
CA LYS A 577 13.52 -31.69 -3.82
C LYS A 577 14.07 -31.87 -2.40
N LYS A 578 14.19 -30.79 -1.62
CA LYS A 578 14.76 -30.80 -0.27
C LYS A 578 13.91 -29.98 0.70
N SER A 579 13.73 -30.48 1.92
CA SER A 579 13.06 -29.71 2.97
C SER A 579 13.77 -28.38 3.21
N PRO A 580 13.02 -27.28 3.42
CA PRO A 580 13.60 -25.99 3.76
C PRO A 580 14.44 -26.06 5.05
N GLU A 581 15.48 -25.25 5.11
CA GLU A 581 16.33 -25.03 6.27
C GLU A 581 15.69 -23.94 7.14
N VAL A 582 15.11 -24.34 8.27
CA VAL A 582 14.46 -23.41 9.20
C VAL A 582 15.53 -22.55 9.87
N ILE A 583 15.39 -21.23 9.77
CA ILE A 583 16.33 -20.24 10.33
C ILE A 583 15.82 -19.72 11.67
N MET A 584 14.52 -19.46 11.75
CA MET A 584 13.84 -19.11 12.99
C MET A 584 12.41 -19.61 12.93
N ALA A 585 11.91 -20.13 14.03
CA ALA A 585 10.51 -20.51 14.20
C ALA A 585 10.14 -20.44 15.69
N GLY A 586 8.94 -19.95 16.00
CA GLY A 586 8.46 -19.90 17.37
C GLY A 586 7.08 -19.26 17.50
N ASP A 587 6.67 -19.07 18.75
CA ASP A 587 5.34 -18.60 19.14
C ASP A 587 5.24 -17.07 19.02
N TYR A 588 5.38 -16.58 17.79
CA TYR A 588 5.35 -15.17 17.43
C TYR A 588 4.90 -15.01 15.97
N ARG A 589 4.52 -13.79 15.61
CA ARG A 589 4.24 -13.38 14.24
C ARG A 589 5.40 -12.55 13.69
N LEU A 590 5.73 -12.77 12.43
CA LEU A 590 6.73 -12.01 11.68
C LEU A 590 6.07 -11.29 10.51
N ASN A 591 6.52 -10.08 10.20
CA ASN A 591 6.08 -9.39 9.00
C ASN A 591 6.92 -9.80 7.76
N TYR A 592 6.64 -9.16 6.63
CA TYR A 592 7.44 -9.35 5.42
C TYR A 592 8.78 -8.58 5.54
N PRO A 593 9.95 -9.24 5.45
CA PRO A 593 11.24 -8.60 5.58
C PRO A 593 11.55 -7.68 4.39
N ARG A 594 12.21 -6.56 4.65
CA ARG A 594 12.60 -5.57 3.63
C ARG A 594 14.10 -5.35 3.62
N LYS A 595 14.70 -5.54 2.45
CA LYS A 595 16.14 -5.40 2.21
C LYS A 595 16.50 -3.98 1.76
N ALA A 596 17.68 -3.52 2.13
CA ALA A 596 18.32 -2.34 1.54
C ALA A 596 18.58 -2.58 0.05
N LYS A 597 18.32 -1.58 -0.79
CA LYS A 597 18.49 -1.71 -2.25
C LYS A 597 19.93 -2.07 -2.65
N ASN A 598 20.89 -1.35 -2.08
CA ASN A 598 22.33 -1.42 -2.33
C ASN A 598 23.10 -1.92 -1.07
N GLY A 599 22.60 -2.97 -0.42
CA GLY A 599 23.25 -3.57 0.75
C GLY A 599 22.66 -4.93 1.11
N GLU A 600 23.20 -5.58 2.13
CA GLU A 600 22.68 -6.85 2.64
C GLU A 600 21.75 -6.68 3.83
N GLN A 601 21.63 -5.47 4.36
CA GLN A 601 20.82 -5.20 5.55
C GLN A 601 19.34 -5.45 5.24
N VAL A 602 18.67 -6.11 6.17
CA VAL A 602 17.26 -6.43 6.13
C VAL A 602 16.63 -5.97 7.44
N PHE A 603 15.44 -5.40 7.37
CA PHE A 603 14.62 -5.18 8.57
C PHE A 603 13.29 -5.92 8.48
N PHE A 604 12.76 -6.32 9.63
CA PHE A 604 11.45 -6.92 9.78
C PHE A 604 10.87 -6.56 11.16
N THR A 605 9.64 -6.92 11.44
CA THR A 605 9.04 -6.82 12.78
C THR A 605 8.69 -8.19 13.30
N LYS A 606 8.83 -8.35 14.62
CA LYS A 606 8.44 -9.55 15.36
C LYS A 606 7.49 -9.13 16.46
N GLU A 607 6.36 -9.81 16.58
CA GLU A 607 5.34 -9.49 17.57
C GLU A 607 4.76 -10.76 18.22
N THR A 608 4.23 -10.57 19.42
CA THR A 608 3.28 -11.49 20.05
C THR A 608 2.09 -10.66 20.51
N TYR A 609 1.04 -11.28 21.04
CA TYR A 609 -0.02 -10.51 21.69
C TYR A 609 0.52 -9.53 22.75
N ASN A 610 1.56 -9.94 23.49
CA ASN A 610 2.18 -9.16 24.56
C ASN A 610 3.39 -8.33 24.11
N GLU A 611 4.01 -8.65 22.99
CA GLU A 611 5.20 -7.94 22.49
C GLU A 611 4.83 -7.08 21.28
N TYR A 612 5.03 -5.76 21.43
CA TYR A 612 4.84 -4.81 20.34
C TYR A 612 5.72 -5.17 19.12
N PRO A 613 5.25 -4.94 17.86
CA PRO A 613 6.02 -5.15 16.63
C PRO A 613 7.18 -4.16 16.48
N ASP A 614 8.17 -4.25 17.38
CA ASP A 614 9.43 -3.54 17.26
C ASP A 614 10.19 -3.98 16.01
N ILE A 615 11.03 -3.08 15.49
CA ILE A 615 11.83 -3.32 14.29
C ILE A 615 13.10 -4.06 14.68
N TRP A 616 13.34 -5.17 13.99
CA TRP A 616 14.55 -5.97 14.05
C TRP A 616 15.36 -5.79 12.78
N VAL A 617 16.68 -5.78 12.89
CA VAL A 617 17.63 -5.65 11.77
C VAL A 617 18.56 -6.85 11.76
N THR A 618 18.85 -7.34 10.56
CA THR A 618 19.77 -8.46 10.27
C THR A 618 20.36 -8.26 8.87
N THR A 619 21.01 -9.27 8.32
CA THR A 619 21.47 -9.33 6.93
C THR A 619 20.60 -10.26 6.09
N THR A 620 20.88 -10.39 4.80
CA THR A 620 20.24 -11.37 3.92
C THR A 620 20.52 -12.82 4.33
N ALA A 621 21.49 -13.08 5.21
CA ALA A 621 21.69 -14.40 5.81
C ALA A 621 20.70 -14.70 6.95
N MET A 622 19.94 -13.69 7.40
CA MET A 622 18.93 -13.79 8.47
C MET A 622 19.47 -14.31 9.81
N ASP A 623 20.77 -14.16 10.01
CA ASP A 623 21.49 -14.56 11.21
C ASP A 623 21.49 -13.44 12.26
N SER A 624 21.50 -13.83 13.54
CA SER A 624 21.65 -12.92 14.69
C SER A 624 20.81 -11.64 14.62
N PRO A 625 19.48 -11.71 14.43
CA PRO A 625 18.65 -10.52 14.33
C PRO A 625 18.69 -9.70 15.63
N GLU A 626 18.84 -8.38 15.50
CA GLU A 626 18.92 -7.47 16.63
C GLU A 626 17.73 -6.51 16.65
N LYS A 627 17.12 -6.33 17.82
CA LYS A 627 16.03 -5.36 18.02
C LYS A 627 16.60 -3.94 18.04
N LEU A 628 16.11 -3.08 17.15
CA LEU A 628 16.56 -1.70 16.99
C LEU A 628 15.62 -0.65 17.61
N THR A 629 14.40 -1.03 17.94
CA THR A 629 13.41 -0.12 18.56
C THR A 629 12.89 -0.64 19.90
N ALA A 630 12.37 0.29 20.69
CA ALA A 630 11.56 0.03 21.88
C ALA A 630 10.39 1.03 21.88
N ALA A 631 9.46 0.83 20.95
CA ALA A 631 8.50 1.88 20.57
C ALA A 631 7.21 1.91 21.39
N ASN A 632 6.94 0.90 22.23
CA ASN A 632 5.73 0.88 23.06
C ASN A 632 6.04 0.74 24.56
N PRO A 633 6.92 1.58 25.15
CA PRO A 633 7.28 1.47 26.56
C PRO A 633 6.10 1.77 27.49
N GLN A 634 5.10 2.51 27.01
CA GLN A 634 3.88 2.86 27.77
C GLN A 634 3.04 1.62 28.12
N GLN A 635 3.15 0.53 27.37
CA GLN A 635 2.38 -0.70 27.58
C GLN A 635 2.58 -1.29 28.98
N LYS A 636 3.78 -1.15 29.55
CA LYS A 636 4.13 -1.71 30.87
C LYS A 636 3.24 -1.17 32.00
N ASP A 637 2.64 0.00 31.81
CA ASP A 637 1.81 0.66 32.83
C ASP A 637 0.34 0.18 32.77
N TYR A 638 -0.01 -0.68 31.81
CA TYR A 638 -1.38 -1.16 31.60
C TYR A 638 -1.50 -2.67 31.74
N LYS A 639 -2.65 -3.12 32.24
CA LYS A 639 -3.06 -4.53 32.16
C LYS A 639 -3.21 -4.90 30.68
N TRP A 640 -2.51 -5.92 30.22
CA TRP A 640 -2.57 -6.34 28.81
C TRP A 640 -3.33 -7.65 28.61
N GLY A 641 -3.11 -8.63 29.49
CA GLY A 641 -3.73 -9.96 29.40
C GLY A 641 -2.85 -11.01 28.73
N SER A 642 -3.46 -12.13 28.38
CA SER A 642 -2.85 -13.24 27.65
C SER A 642 -3.82 -13.78 26.61
N VAL A 643 -3.32 -14.55 25.64
CA VAL A 643 -4.17 -15.25 24.65
C VAL A 643 -3.76 -16.72 24.53
N SER A 644 -4.73 -17.60 24.33
CA SER A 644 -4.52 -19.03 24.09
C SER A 644 -5.46 -19.56 23.00
N LEU A 645 -5.06 -20.66 22.36
CA LEU A 645 -5.97 -21.43 21.50
C LEU A 645 -6.98 -22.19 22.35
N VAL A 646 -8.21 -22.28 21.84
CA VAL A 646 -9.26 -23.17 22.32
C VAL A 646 -9.68 -24.05 21.16
N GLU A 647 -9.80 -25.35 21.40
CA GLU A 647 -10.17 -26.33 20.38
C GLU A 647 -11.47 -27.03 20.79
N TRP A 648 -12.39 -27.18 19.85
CA TRP A 648 -13.64 -27.90 20.05
C TRP A 648 -14.12 -28.50 18.74
N LYS A 649 -15.22 -29.26 18.82
CA LYS A 649 -15.96 -29.68 17.65
C LYS A 649 -17.32 -29.00 17.65
N ASN A 650 -17.76 -28.53 16.49
CA ASN A 650 -19.13 -28.05 16.36
C ASN A 650 -20.14 -29.22 16.41
N TYR A 651 -21.44 -28.90 16.32
CA TYR A 651 -22.51 -29.91 16.36
C TYR A 651 -22.47 -30.92 15.20
N ASP A 652 -21.75 -30.62 14.12
CA ASP A 652 -21.52 -31.49 12.97
C ASP A 652 -20.16 -32.23 13.05
N ASP A 653 -19.55 -32.32 14.25
CA ASP A 653 -18.26 -32.98 14.50
C ASP A 653 -17.04 -32.34 13.80
N VAL A 654 -17.20 -31.14 13.22
CA VAL A 654 -16.12 -30.43 12.53
C VAL A 654 -15.16 -29.83 13.56
N PRO A 655 -13.85 -30.16 13.51
CA PRO A 655 -12.87 -29.59 14.42
C PRO A 655 -12.65 -28.11 14.13
N LEU A 656 -12.73 -27.29 15.17
CA LEU A 656 -12.56 -25.85 15.14
C LEU A 656 -11.52 -25.39 16.15
N GLN A 657 -10.90 -24.26 15.85
CA GLN A 657 -10.04 -23.52 16.75
C GLN A 657 -10.63 -22.13 17.00
N GLY A 658 -10.17 -21.49 18.07
CA GLY A 658 -10.54 -20.12 18.41
C GLY A 658 -9.54 -19.53 19.38
N LEU A 659 -9.64 -18.22 19.61
CA LEU A 659 -8.76 -17.50 20.52
C LEU A 659 -9.51 -17.10 21.78
N LEU A 660 -8.94 -17.40 22.95
CA LEU A 660 -9.43 -16.93 24.24
C LEU A 660 -8.42 -15.95 24.83
N TYR A 661 -8.82 -14.69 24.93
CA TYR A 661 -8.07 -13.64 25.61
C TYR A 661 -8.52 -13.57 27.07
N LYS A 662 -7.55 -13.54 27.98
CA LYS A 662 -7.77 -13.48 29.43
C LYS A 662 -7.19 -12.19 30.02
N PRO A 663 -7.81 -11.61 31.06
CA PRO A 663 -7.25 -10.48 31.79
C PRO A 663 -5.85 -10.78 32.38
N GLU A 664 -5.04 -9.75 32.63
CA GLU A 664 -3.67 -9.95 33.12
C GLU A 664 -3.62 -10.55 34.54
N ASN A 665 -4.51 -10.08 35.40
CA ASN A 665 -4.65 -10.56 36.78
C ASN A 665 -5.77 -11.60 36.87
N PHE A 666 -5.79 -12.53 35.91
CA PHE A 666 -6.79 -13.57 35.83
C PHE A 666 -6.72 -14.48 37.08
N ASP A 667 -7.88 -14.72 37.69
CA ASP A 667 -8.08 -15.57 38.86
C ASP A 667 -9.15 -16.61 38.52
N SER A 668 -8.78 -17.88 38.47
CA SER A 668 -9.71 -18.97 38.14
C SER A 668 -10.82 -19.18 39.17
N GLY A 669 -10.74 -18.56 40.36
CA GLY A 669 -11.80 -18.56 41.38
C GLY A 669 -12.83 -17.44 41.22
N LYS A 670 -12.66 -16.54 40.25
CA LYS A 670 -13.58 -15.43 39.94
C LYS A 670 -14.27 -15.67 38.60
N GLU A 671 -15.54 -15.32 38.52
CA GLU A 671 -16.29 -15.28 37.26
C GLU A 671 -16.03 -13.98 36.47
N TYR A 672 -15.95 -14.11 35.15
CA TYR A 672 -15.69 -13.01 34.23
C TYR A 672 -16.74 -12.95 33.12
N PRO A 673 -17.25 -11.74 32.78
CA PRO A 673 -18.10 -11.56 31.61
C PRO A 673 -17.32 -11.85 30.32
N VAL A 674 -18.01 -12.35 29.30
CA VAL A 674 -17.41 -12.76 28.02
C VAL A 674 -17.89 -11.86 26.89
N VAL A 675 -16.98 -11.43 26.03
CA VAL A 675 -17.30 -10.83 24.73
C VAL A 675 -16.89 -11.80 23.63
N VAL A 676 -17.88 -12.33 22.91
CA VAL A 676 -17.69 -13.18 21.74
C VAL A 676 -17.61 -12.30 20.50
N TYR A 677 -16.46 -12.29 19.84
CA TYR A 677 -16.24 -11.58 18.58
C TYR A 677 -15.91 -12.56 17.47
N PHE A 678 -16.48 -12.39 16.28
CA PHE A 678 -16.24 -13.33 15.18
C PHE A 678 -16.41 -12.67 13.81
N TYR A 679 -15.90 -13.36 12.78
CA TYR A 679 -16.15 -13.01 11.39
C TYR A 679 -16.07 -14.24 10.48
N GLU A 680 -14.89 -14.87 10.38
CA GLU A 680 -14.62 -16.10 9.62
C GLU A 680 -13.57 -16.92 10.37
N LEU A 681 -12.41 -17.23 9.77
CA LEU A 681 -11.27 -17.84 10.44
C LEU A 681 -10.35 -16.74 11.01
N SER A 682 -10.10 -16.78 12.32
CA SER A 682 -9.29 -15.81 13.07
C SER A 682 -8.20 -16.46 13.94
N SER A 683 -8.21 -17.77 14.13
CA SER A 683 -7.25 -18.48 15.00
C SER A 683 -5.79 -18.35 14.54
N ASP A 684 -5.55 -18.08 13.25
CA ASP A 684 -4.22 -17.82 12.70
C ASP A 684 -3.60 -16.50 13.21
N ASP A 685 -4.40 -15.61 13.81
CA ASP A 685 -3.95 -14.34 14.41
C ASP A 685 -3.52 -14.47 15.89
N LEU A 686 -3.30 -15.68 16.41
CA LEU A 686 -2.92 -15.96 17.81
C LEU A 686 -1.84 -15.02 18.37
N HIS A 687 -0.83 -14.70 17.57
CA HIS A 687 0.31 -13.87 17.98
C HIS A 687 0.19 -12.38 17.61
N GLN A 688 -0.95 -11.93 17.08
CA GLN A 688 -1.10 -10.55 16.65
C GLN A 688 -1.13 -9.58 17.84
N HIS A 689 -0.34 -8.51 17.76
CA HIS A 689 -0.41 -7.41 18.71
C HIS A 689 -1.50 -6.42 18.31
N TYR A 690 -2.35 -6.03 19.26
CA TYR A 690 -3.41 -5.03 19.04
C TYR A 690 -3.11 -3.77 19.85
N ILE A 691 -2.75 -2.69 19.16
CA ILE A 691 -2.65 -1.38 19.79
C ILE A 691 -4.05 -0.87 20.19
N PRO A 692 -4.20 -0.14 21.31
CA PRO A 692 -5.45 0.47 21.73
C PRO A 692 -5.82 1.59 20.74
N THR A 693 -6.94 1.41 20.04
CA THR A 693 -7.39 2.33 19.00
C THR A 693 -8.90 2.24 18.85
N PRO A 694 -9.60 3.37 18.58
CA PRO A 694 -11.03 3.33 18.34
C PRO A 694 -11.33 2.62 17.02
N SER A 695 -12.38 1.80 17.02
CA SER A 695 -12.89 1.15 15.82
C SER A 695 -14.39 1.41 15.70
N ARG A 696 -14.85 1.69 14.48
CA ARG A 696 -16.28 1.85 14.17
C ARG A 696 -16.97 0.52 13.86
N SER A 697 -16.20 -0.56 13.76
CA SER A 697 -16.63 -1.82 13.13
C SER A 697 -16.43 -3.04 14.01
N ILE A 698 -15.36 -3.08 14.80
CA ILE A 698 -14.94 -4.29 15.53
C ILE A 698 -14.47 -3.93 16.94
N ILE A 699 -14.51 -4.87 17.86
CA ILE A 699 -13.95 -4.68 19.21
C ILE A 699 -12.42 -4.52 19.17
N ASN A 700 -11.87 -3.89 20.22
CA ASN A 700 -10.44 -3.94 20.51
C ASN A 700 -10.18 -5.00 21.59
N LYS A 701 -9.58 -6.13 21.21
CA LYS A 701 -9.42 -7.31 22.08
C LYS A 701 -8.63 -6.98 23.35
N THR A 702 -7.55 -6.22 23.21
CA THR A 702 -6.73 -5.74 24.34
C THR A 702 -7.51 -4.84 25.28
N PHE A 703 -8.33 -3.92 24.76
CA PHE A 703 -9.14 -3.03 25.59
C PHE A 703 -10.09 -3.81 26.52
N TYR A 704 -10.80 -4.81 25.98
CA TYR A 704 -11.71 -5.64 26.78
C TYR A 704 -10.96 -6.51 27.79
N ALA A 705 -9.88 -7.19 27.39
CA ALA A 705 -9.05 -7.98 28.31
C ALA A 705 -8.44 -7.12 29.44
N SER A 706 -8.05 -5.88 29.14
CA SER A 706 -7.55 -4.91 30.12
C SER A 706 -8.61 -4.47 31.13
N ASN A 707 -9.89 -4.55 30.78
CA ASN A 707 -11.04 -4.20 31.60
C ASN A 707 -11.73 -5.43 32.21
N ASP A 708 -10.96 -6.50 32.42
CA ASP A 708 -11.40 -7.70 33.12
C ASP A 708 -12.57 -8.43 32.41
N TYR A 709 -12.61 -8.40 31.07
CA TYR A 709 -13.47 -9.28 30.25
C TYR A 709 -12.66 -10.44 29.67
N LEU A 710 -13.27 -11.61 29.56
CA LEU A 710 -12.82 -12.63 28.62
C LEU A 710 -13.22 -12.22 27.21
N VAL A 711 -12.35 -12.41 26.23
CA VAL A 711 -12.72 -12.24 24.81
C VAL A 711 -12.55 -13.57 24.11
N PHE A 712 -13.62 -14.09 23.54
CA PHE A 712 -13.59 -15.33 22.76
C PHE A 712 -13.78 -15.02 21.28
N VAL A 713 -12.90 -15.59 20.45
CA VAL A 713 -12.91 -15.39 19.00
C VAL A 713 -12.93 -16.76 18.31
N PRO A 714 -14.12 -17.33 18.04
CA PRO A 714 -14.24 -18.62 17.38
C PRO A 714 -14.00 -18.51 15.87
N ASP A 715 -13.40 -19.56 15.29
CA ASP A 715 -13.41 -19.76 13.84
C ASP A 715 -14.79 -20.23 13.37
N ILE A 716 -15.15 -19.84 12.15
CA ILE A 716 -16.38 -20.27 11.49
C ILE A 716 -16.04 -20.90 10.15
N VAL A 717 -16.64 -22.06 9.90
CA VAL A 717 -16.65 -22.74 8.60
C VAL A 717 -18.08 -22.84 8.09
N TYR A 718 -18.27 -22.71 6.79
CA TYR A 718 -19.62 -22.63 6.22
C TYR A 718 -20.05 -23.90 5.49
N LYS A 719 -21.32 -24.25 5.66
CA LYS A 719 -22.05 -25.13 4.76
C LYS A 719 -22.77 -24.30 3.71
N GLU A 720 -22.55 -24.63 2.44
CA GLU A 720 -23.15 -23.91 1.32
C GLU A 720 -24.69 -23.84 1.47
N GLY A 721 -25.24 -22.63 1.36
CA GLY A 721 -26.67 -22.36 1.52
C GLY A 721 -27.17 -22.21 2.95
N TYR A 722 -26.34 -22.50 3.97
CA TYR A 722 -26.74 -22.45 5.39
C TYR A 722 -25.84 -21.57 6.27
N PRO A 723 -25.43 -20.35 5.85
CA PRO A 723 -24.41 -19.58 6.55
C PRO A 723 -24.81 -19.15 7.97
N GLY A 724 -26.09 -18.83 8.22
CA GLY A 724 -26.59 -18.52 9.56
C GLY A 724 -26.54 -19.73 10.50
N GLN A 725 -26.96 -20.91 10.02
CA GLN A 725 -26.91 -22.14 10.81
C GLN A 725 -25.46 -22.56 11.07
N SER A 726 -24.57 -22.47 10.08
CA SER A 726 -23.14 -22.75 10.30
C SER A 726 -22.51 -21.81 11.33
N ALA A 727 -22.88 -20.53 11.33
CA ALA A 727 -22.45 -19.59 12.37
C ALA A 727 -22.98 -19.99 13.75
N TYR A 728 -24.26 -20.40 13.85
CA TYR A 728 -24.83 -20.98 15.08
C TYR A 728 -24.02 -22.19 15.55
N ASP A 729 -23.80 -23.17 14.67
CA ASP A 729 -23.14 -24.41 15.04
C ASP A 729 -21.71 -24.17 15.50
N CYS A 730 -20.96 -23.26 14.84
CA CYS A 730 -19.58 -22.96 15.20
C CYS A 730 -19.48 -22.13 16.49
N ILE A 731 -20.23 -21.03 16.57
CA ILE A 731 -20.10 -20.05 17.66
C ILE A 731 -20.73 -20.58 18.94
N VAL A 732 -21.96 -21.12 18.86
CA VAL A 732 -22.72 -21.54 20.06
C VAL A 732 -22.06 -22.76 20.71
N SER A 733 -21.67 -23.76 19.93
CA SER A 733 -20.91 -24.91 20.48
C SER A 733 -19.59 -24.50 21.13
N GLY A 734 -18.91 -23.48 20.59
CA GLY A 734 -17.69 -22.94 21.18
C GLY A 734 -17.95 -22.24 22.51
N VAL A 735 -19.03 -21.46 22.61
CA VAL A 735 -19.45 -20.81 23.86
C VAL A 735 -19.87 -21.83 24.91
N GLU A 736 -20.68 -22.84 24.53
CA GLU A 736 -21.06 -23.94 25.42
C GLU A 736 -19.85 -24.71 25.92
N LYS A 737 -18.85 -24.94 25.05
CA LYS A 737 -17.57 -25.53 25.44
C LYS A 737 -16.86 -24.69 26.48
N LEU A 738 -16.82 -23.36 26.32
CA LEU A 738 -16.23 -22.48 27.32
C LEU A 738 -16.95 -22.59 28.67
N MET A 739 -18.28 -22.53 28.66
CA MET A 739 -19.11 -22.63 29.88
C MET A 739 -18.90 -23.97 30.60
N ALA A 740 -18.81 -25.06 29.85
CA ALA A 740 -18.64 -26.41 30.41
C ALA A 740 -17.24 -26.63 30.99
N ASP A 741 -16.20 -26.13 30.33
CA ASP A 741 -14.81 -26.38 30.71
C ASP A 741 -14.27 -25.40 31.75
N TYR A 742 -14.84 -24.19 31.81
CA TYR A 742 -14.26 -23.08 32.55
C TYR A 742 -15.25 -22.50 33.57
N PRO A 743 -15.11 -22.82 34.87
CA PRO A 743 -16.04 -22.34 35.91
C PRO A 743 -15.92 -20.83 36.18
N TYR A 744 -14.92 -20.16 35.57
CA TYR A 744 -14.71 -18.72 35.65
C TYR A 744 -15.43 -17.95 34.53
N VAL A 745 -16.22 -18.62 33.69
CA VAL A 745 -17.08 -17.98 32.70
C VAL A 745 -18.41 -17.62 33.37
N ASP A 746 -18.74 -16.33 33.39
CA ASP A 746 -20.05 -15.84 33.83
C ASP A 746 -21.08 -16.09 32.71
N ASP A 747 -21.88 -17.14 32.85
CA ASP A 747 -22.88 -17.55 31.87
C ASP A 747 -24.06 -16.57 31.72
N SER A 748 -24.25 -15.68 32.70
CA SER A 748 -25.28 -14.66 32.68
C SER A 748 -24.85 -13.36 31.97
N HIS A 749 -23.55 -13.20 31.68
CA HIS A 749 -22.98 -11.99 31.06
C HIS A 749 -22.10 -12.30 29.85
N ILE A 750 -22.69 -12.95 28.84
CA ILE A 750 -22.05 -13.20 27.54
C ILE A 750 -22.60 -12.22 26.49
N ALA A 751 -21.73 -11.42 25.88
CA ALA A 751 -22.06 -10.49 24.81
C ALA A 751 -21.56 -10.99 23.45
N LEU A 752 -22.22 -10.58 22.37
CA LEU A 752 -21.95 -11.01 21.00
C LEU A 752 -21.66 -9.82 20.07
N GLN A 753 -20.62 -9.91 19.23
CA GLN A 753 -20.33 -8.88 18.24
C GLN A 753 -19.78 -9.44 16.92
N GLY A 754 -20.39 -9.02 15.81
CA GLY A 754 -19.90 -9.25 14.46
C GLY A 754 -20.15 -8.03 13.57
N GLN A 755 -19.44 -7.94 12.45
CA GLN A 755 -19.57 -6.83 11.49
C GLN A 755 -19.76 -7.33 10.07
N SER A 756 -20.41 -6.56 9.19
CA SER A 756 -20.64 -6.93 7.78
C SER A 756 -21.30 -8.31 7.69
N TRP A 757 -20.63 -9.31 7.15
CA TRP A 757 -21.07 -10.70 7.14
C TRP A 757 -21.34 -11.26 8.55
N GLY A 758 -20.46 -10.98 9.51
CA GLY A 758 -20.66 -11.27 10.93
C GLY A 758 -21.81 -10.47 11.56
N GLY A 759 -22.19 -9.32 10.98
CA GLY A 759 -23.34 -8.55 11.40
C GLY A 759 -24.66 -9.27 11.09
N TYR A 760 -24.78 -9.83 9.88
CA TYR A 760 -25.90 -10.71 9.51
C TYR A 760 -25.99 -11.91 10.47
N GLN A 761 -24.87 -12.57 10.74
CA GLN A 761 -24.80 -13.71 11.65
C GLN A 761 -25.17 -13.32 13.09
N THR A 762 -24.73 -12.17 13.57
CA THR A 762 -25.14 -11.65 14.88
C THR A 762 -26.66 -11.50 14.96
N ALA A 763 -27.27 -10.89 13.93
CA ALA A 763 -28.73 -10.73 13.86
C ALA A 763 -29.47 -12.07 13.75
N TYR A 764 -28.86 -13.07 13.09
CA TYR A 764 -29.39 -14.44 13.05
C TYR A 764 -29.34 -15.10 14.43
N LEU A 765 -28.18 -15.11 15.09
CA LEU A 765 -27.93 -15.83 16.34
C LEU A 765 -28.88 -15.43 17.47
N ILE A 766 -29.15 -14.13 17.63
CA ILE A 766 -30.06 -13.61 18.67
C ILE A 766 -31.52 -14.07 18.50
N THR A 767 -31.88 -14.66 17.35
CA THR A 767 -33.21 -15.24 17.13
C THR A 767 -33.26 -16.75 17.36
N ARG A 768 -32.10 -17.37 17.67
CA ARG A 768 -31.93 -18.83 17.71
C ARG A 768 -31.53 -19.34 19.09
N THR A 769 -31.03 -18.48 19.96
CA THR A 769 -30.60 -18.83 21.31
C THR A 769 -30.70 -17.61 22.24
N ASP A 770 -30.93 -17.88 23.53
CA ASP A 770 -31.00 -16.89 24.60
C ASP A 770 -29.68 -16.76 25.40
N ILE A 771 -28.60 -17.42 24.96
CA ILE A 771 -27.28 -17.40 25.64
C ILE A 771 -26.69 -15.99 25.76
N PHE A 772 -27.00 -15.09 24.81
CA PHE A 772 -26.34 -13.78 24.73
C PHE A 772 -27.16 -12.70 25.44
N ALA A 773 -26.61 -12.15 26.52
CA ALA A 773 -27.19 -11.04 27.29
C ALA A 773 -27.20 -9.71 26.51
N ALA A 774 -26.26 -9.52 25.58
CA ALA A 774 -26.20 -8.35 24.71
C ALA A 774 -25.61 -8.70 23.35
N ALA A 775 -26.01 -7.97 22.30
CA ALA A 775 -25.47 -8.16 20.96
C ALA A 775 -25.27 -6.84 20.21
N MET A 776 -24.22 -6.76 19.39
CA MET A 776 -23.97 -5.65 18.47
C MET A 776 -23.76 -6.19 17.05
N ALA A 777 -24.75 -5.97 16.19
CA ALA A 777 -24.66 -6.27 14.77
C ALA A 777 -24.16 -5.05 13.99
N GLY A 778 -22.89 -5.05 13.61
CA GLY A 778 -22.27 -3.93 12.88
C GLY A 778 -22.53 -4.02 11.38
N ALA A 779 -23.23 -3.05 10.80
CA ALA A 779 -23.53 -3.01 9.36
C ALA A 779 -23.99 -4.38 8.78
N PRO A 780 -25.04 -4.99 9.33
CA PRO A 780 -25.54 -6.29 8.86
C PRO A 780 -25.98 -6.21 7.39
N VAL A 781 -25.83 -7.32 6.67
CA VAL A 781 -26.22 -7.48 5.26
C VAL A 781 -27.73 -7.54 5.10
#